data_AF-A0A665UWZ9-F1
#
_entry.id   AF-A0A665UWZ9-F1
#
_cell.length_a   1.000
_cell.length_b   1.000
_cell.length_c   1.000
_cell.angle_alpha   90.00
_cell.angle_beta   90.00
_cell.angle_gamma   90.00
#
_symmetry.space_group_name_H-M   'P 1'
#
loop_
_entity.id
_entity.type
_entity.pdbx_description
1 polymer ?
#
loop_
_entity_poly.entity_id
_entity_poly.type
_entity_poly.pdbx_seq_one_letter_code
_entity_poly.pdbx_strand_id
1 'polypeptide(L)'
;MDTDKFNYVYSCDLDINVQLKIGSLEGKREQKSYKALLEDPMLRFSGLYQENCSDLYVTCQVFAEGKPLALPVRTSYKAFSTRWNWNEWLRLPVKYPDLPQSAQVALTVWDIYGPGRAVPVGGTTVTLFGKYGMFRQGMHDLKVWPGVEGDGGEPTTTPGRTSSSLAEDQMGRLAKLTKAHRQGHMVKVDWLDRLTFREIEMINESEKRSSNFMYLMVEFPRVKTNDKEYSIVYYEKDGDDTSPVLTSCDIVKVPDPQMGMENLVESKHHKLARSLRSGPSDHDLKPNAATRDQLNIIVSYPPTKQLTSEEQDLVWKFRYYLTTQEKALTKFLKCVNWDLPQEAKQALELLGKWRPMDVEDSLELLSSQFTNPTVRRYAVARLQQADDEDLLMYLLQLVQALKYENFSDIQGGLEPGSKRDSQGLSDDSTLDSSQILSGTSAPSAAAQKGKEGADSENLEQDLCTFLISRACKNSTLANYLYWYVIVECEDQDTQQRDPKTHEMYLNVMRRFSQALLKGDKSVRVMRSLLAAQQTFVDRLVQLMKAVQRESGNRKKKTERLQALLADNEKVNLSEIEPIPLPLEPQIKIRGIIPETATLFKSALMPAKLIFKAEDGAMYPVIFKHGDDLRQDQLILQIISLMDKLLRKENLDLKLTPYKVLATSTKHGFMQFVQSVPVAEVLATEGNIQSFFRKHAPSEKGPYGISSEVMDTYLCDVKPISF
;
A
#
# COMPACT_ATOMS: atom_id res chain seq x y z
N MET A 1 -30.46 9.19 -63.41
CA MET A 1 -29.69 8.31 -62.50
C MET A 1 -28.33 8.95 -62.34
N ASP A 2 -28.23 9.95 -61.47
CA ASP A 2 -26.92 10.43 -61.05
C ASP A 2 -26.37 9.41 -60.06
N THR A 3 -25.27 8.75 -60.45
CA THR A 3 -24.52 7.87 -59.56
C THR A 3 -24.08 8.66 -58.33
N ASP A 4 -24.59 8.31 -57.15
CA ASP A 4 -24.14 8.85 -55.86
C ASP A 4 -22.64 8.60 -55.71
N LYS A 5 -21.84 9.63 -56.00
CA LYS A 5 -20.38 9.59 -55.83
C LYS A 5 -20.07 9.77 -54.35
N PHE A 6 -19.61 8.70 -53.69
CA PHE A 6 -19.11 8.76 -52.33
C PHE A 6 -17.67 9.29 -52.31
N ASN A 7 -17.49 10.51 -51.79
CA ASN A 7 -16.17 11.13 -51.65
C ASN A 7 -15.57 10.79 -50.29
N TYR A 8 -14.37 10.24 -50.26
CA TYR A 8 -13.67 9.88 -49.04
C TYR A 8 -12.18 10.24 -49.08
N VAL A 9 -11.56 10.30 -47.90
CA VAL A 9 -10.12 10.48 -47.70
C VAL A 9 -9.67 9.46 -46.67
N TYR A 10 -8.50 8.86 -46.86
CA TYR A 10 -7.95 7.90 -45.91
C TYR A 10 -7.37 8.59 -44.67
N SER A 11 -7.49 7.95 -43.51
CA SER A 11 -6.93 8.45 -42.25
C SER A 11 -5.41 8.64 -42.32
N CYS A 12 -4.69 7.75 -43.02
CA CYS A 12 -3.24 7.83 -43.20
C CYS A 12 -2.77 9.05 -44.02
N ASP A 13 -3.63 9.59 -44.89
CA ASP A 13 -3.28 10.69 -45.80
C ASP A 13 -3.54 12.07 -45.15
N LEU A 14 -4.13 12.11 -43.95
CA LEU A 14 -4.51 13.33 -43.25
C LEU A 14 -3.52 13.68 -42.14
N ASP A 15 -2.39 14.31 -42.47
CA ASP A 15 -1.37 14.75 -41.50
C ASP A 15 -1.78 15.99 -40.69
N ILE A 16 -2.92 15.91 -40.01
CA ILE A 16 -3.47 16.95 -39.15
C ILE A 16 -3.91 16.35 -37.81
N ASN A 17 -3.89 17.16 -36.76
CA ASN A 17 -4.40 16.72 -35.46
C ASN A 17 -5.91 16.54 -35.49
N VAL A 18 -6.38 15.56 -34.73
CA VAL A 18 -7.80 15.36 -34.47
C VAL A 18 -8.34 16.55 -33.69
N GLN A 19 -9.48 17.07 -34.13
CA GLN A 19 -10.17 18.17 -33.46
C GLN A 19 -11.58 17.72 -33.11
N LEU A 20 -12.06 18.09 -31.92
CA LEU A 20 -13.43 17.85 -31.49
C LEU A 20 -13.99 19.13 -30.90
N LYS A 21 -15.24 19.45 -31.22
CA LYS A 21 -15.89 20.63 -30.69
C LYS A 21 -16.80 20.27 -29.52
N ILE A 22 -16.54 20.85 -28.37
CA ILE A 22 -17.38 20.70 -27.17
C ILE A 22 -18.48 21.76 -27.22
N GLY A 23 -19.72 21.28 -27.25
CA GLY A 23 -20.93 22.07 -27.45
C GLY A 23 -21.61 22.49 -26.16
N SER A 24 -22.90 22.14 -26.03
CA SER A 24 -23.71 22.32 -24.83
C SER A 24 -23.74 21.07 -23.96
N LEU A 25 -23.95 21.26 -22.65
CA LEU A 25 -24.35 20.21 -21.73
C LEU A 25 -25.78 20.48 -21.29
N GLU A 26 -26.67 19.52 -21.49
CA GLU A 26 -28.10 19.61 -21.22
C GLU A 26 -28.53 18.49 -20.28
N GLY A 27 -29.39 18.77 -19.31
CA GLY A 27 -29.91 17.79 -18.36
C GLY A 27 -30.01 18.36 -16.95
N LYS A 28 -30.51 17.54 -16.03
CA LYS A 28 -30.64 17.91 -14.61
C LYS A 28 -29.46 17.36 -13.80
N ARG A 29 -28.92 18.19 -12.93
CA ARG A 29 -27.91 17.82 -11.94
C ARG A 29 -28.59 17.68 -10.59
N GLU A 30 -28.55 16.49 -9.99
CA GLU A 30 -29.20 16.23 -8.71
C GLU A 30 -28.45 16.94 -7.57
N GLN A 31 -29.21 17.67 -6.74
CA GLN A 31 -28.66 18.35 -5.57
C GLN A 31 -28.50 17.34 -4.42
N LYS A 32 -27.30 17.27 -3.82
CA LYS A 32 -27.04 16.35 -2.71
C LYS A 32 -27.85 16.74 -1.47
N SER A 33 -28.25 15.71 -0.70
CA SER A 33 -29.09 15.87 0.50
C SER A 33 -28.41 16.71 1.60
N TYR A 34 -29.22 17.28 2.49
CA TYR A 34 -28.72 18.06 3.64
C TYR A 34 -27.75 17.26 4.53
N LYS A 35 -27.92 15.93 4.61
CA LYS A 35 -27.01 15.05 5.36
C LYS A 35 -25.60 15.03 4.75
N ALA A 36 -25.49 15.00 3.42
CA ALA A 36 -24.19 15.04 2.74
C ALA A 36 -23.46 16.38 2.96
N LEU A 37 -24.20 17.49 3.05
CA LEU A 37 -23.67 18.82 3.42
C LEU A 37 -23.12 18.89 4.84
N LEU A 38 -23.69 18.12 5.78
CA LEU A 38 -23.19 18.03 7.16
C LEU A 38 -21.90 17.22 7.24
N GLU A 39 -21.78 16.18 6.40
CA GLU A 39 -20.59 15.33 6.31
C GLU A 39 -19.43 16.02 5.58
N ASP A 40 -19.71 16.83 4.55
CA ASP A 40 -18.71 17.65 3.85
C ASP A 40 -19.18 19.11 3.71
N PRO A 41 -18.77 20.00 4.62
CA PRO A 41 -19.11 21.43 4.58
C PRO A 41 -18.63 22.15 3.31
N MET A 42 -17.66 21.59 2.58
CA MET A 42 -17.12 22.18 1.35
C MET A 42 -18.11 22.08 0.18
N LEU A 43 -19.10 21.18 0.27
CA LEU A 43 -20.20 21.06 -0.71
C LEU A 43 -20.94 22.37 -0.89
N ARG A 44 -21.02 23.22 0.15
CA ARG A 44 -21.68 24.52 0.09
C ARG A 44 -21.05 25.46 -0.96
N PHE A 45 -19.77 25.28 -1.28
CA PHE A 45 -19.05 26.10 -2.26
C PHE A 45 -19.12 25.53 -3.68
N SER A 46 -19.57 24.27 -3.85
CA SER A 46 -19.88 23.73 -5.17
C SER A 46 -20.99 24.56 -5.81
N GLY A 47 -20.91 24.74 -7.13
CA GLY A 47 -21.96 25.42 -7.90
C GLY A 47 -23.34 24.74 -7.87
N LEU A 48 -23.48 23.62 -7.15
CA LEU A 48 -24.77 22.99 -6.79
C LEU A 48 -25.65 23.83 -5.86
N TYR A 49 -25.07 24.76 -5.10
CA TYR A 49 -25.80 25.58 -4.11
C TYR A 49 -25.77 27.09 -4.43
N GLN A 50 -25.29 27.45 -5.62
CA GLN A 50 -25.27 28.82 -6.12
C GLN A 50 -26.51 29.09 -6.98
N GLU A 51 -26.94 30.35 -7.08
CA GLU A 51 -28.08 30.75 -7.93
C GLU A 51 -27.77 30.65 -9.44
N ASN A 52 -26.49 30.62 -9.81
CA ASN A 52 -25.99 30.53 -11.19
C ASN A 52 -25.56 29.10 -11.53
N CYS A 53 -25.43 28.79 -12.83
CA CYS A 53 -24.86 27.52 -13.29
C CYS A 53 -23.44 27.31 -12.74
N SER A 54 -23.13 26.08 -12.29
CA SER A 54 -21.79 25.72 -11.83
C SER A 54 -20.72 25.92 -12.91
N ASP A 55 -19.54 26.40 -12.52
CA ASP A 55 -18.38 26.54 -13.39
C ASP A 55 -17.77 25.16 -13.69
N LEU A 56 -18.16 24.58 -14.82
CA LEU A 56 -17.73 23.26 -15.27
C LEU A 56 -16.64 23.37 -16.34
N TYR A 57 -15.80 22.35 -16.43
CA TYR A 57 -14.91 22.17 -17.58
C TYR A 57 -14.92 20.71 -18.04
N VAL A 58 -14.57 20.49 -19.31
CA VAL A 58 -14.54 19.15 -19.89
C VAL A 58 -13.11 18.78 -20.24
N THR A 59 -12.68 17.59 -19.84
CA THR A 59 -11.44 16.96 -20.32
C THR A 59 -11.76 15.95 -21.39
N CYS A 60 -10.90 15.84 -22.40
CA CYS A 60 -11.04 14.95 -23.54
C CYS A 60 -9.73 14.18 -23.73
N GLN A 61 -9.80 12.86 -23.75
CA GLN A 61 -8.63 11.99 -23.88
C GLN A 61 -8.92 10.82 -24.81
N VAL A 62 -7.95 10.48 -25.65
CA VAL A 62 -8.06 9.39 -26.63
C VAL A 62 -7.47 8.12 -26.05
N PHE A 63 -8.20 7.02 -26.19
CA PHE A 63 -7.83 5.69 -25.75
C PHE A 63 -7.85 4.70 -26.93
N ALA A 64 -7.05 3.66 -26.85
CA ALA A 64 -7.15 2.46 -27.67
C ALA A 64 -6.82 1.24 -26.82
N GLU A 65 -7.60 0.17 -26.94
CA GLU A 65 -7.42 -1.07 -26.17
C GLU A 65 -7.32 -0.83 -24.65
N GLY A 66 -8.10 0.12 -24.13
CA GLY A 66 -8.11 0.50 -22.71
C GLY A 66 -6.89 1.31 -22.23
N LYS A 67 -6.01 1.74 -23.14
CA LYS A 67 -4.82 2.56 -22.81
C LYS A 67 -4.91 3.96 -23.41
N PRO A 68 -4.48 5.01 -22.69
CA PRO A 68 -4.47 6.36 -23.23
C PRO A 68 -3.39 6.50 -24.32
N LEU A 69 -3.79 6.96 -25.51
CA LEU A 69 -2.88 7.29 -26.62
C LEU A 69 -2.30 8.70 -26.52
N ALA A 70 -2.97 9.58 -25.79
CA ALA A 70 -2.68 11.01 -25.74
C ALA A 70 -2.93 11.57 -24.34
N LEU A 71 -2.28 12.70 -24.04
CA LEU A 71 -2.56 13.48 -22.82
C LEU A 71 -3.98 14.08 -22.89
N PRO A 72 -4.68 14.20 -21.74
CA PRO A 72 -6.00 14.81 -21.69
C PRO A 72 -5.92 16.31 -22.02
N VAL A 73 -6.82 16.76 -22.90
CA VAL A 73 -6.98 18.18 -23.25
C VAL A 73 -8.23 18.71 -22.56
N ARG A 74 -8.15 19.89 -21.93
CA ARG A 74 -9.29 20.51 -21.25
C ARG A 74 -9.83 21.72 -22.01
N THR A 75 -11.12 21.99 -21.84
CA THR A 75 -11.75 23.25 -22.28
C THR A 75 -11.19 24.45 -21.51
N SER A 76 -11.22 25.61 -22.15
CA SER A 76 -10.97 26.90 -21.53
C SER A 76 -11.98 27.21 -20.41
N TYR A 77 -11.56 28.03 -19.45
CA TYR A 77 -12.45 28.50 -18.39
C TYR A 77 -13.51 29.45 -18.97
N LYS A 78 -14.78 29.23 -18.58
CA LYS A 78 -15.91 30.08 -18.95
C LYS A 78 -16.90 30.14 -17.79
N ALA A 79 -17.29 31.33 -17.41
CA ALA A 79 -18.35 31.53 -16.42
C ALA A 79 -19.72 31.28 -17.06
N PHE A 80 -20.55 30.44 -16.46
CA PHE A 80 -21.88 30.11 -16.97
C PHE A 80 -22.97 30.83 -16.18
N SER A 81 -23.87 31.52 -16.86
CA SER A 81 -25.01 32.19 -16.23
C SER A 81 -26.27 31.29 -16.24
N THR A 82 -26.74 30.91 -17.43
CA THR A 82 -28.04 30.22 -17.60
C THR A 82 -27.94 28.83 -18.23
N ARG A 83 -26.87 28.54 -18.97
CA ARG A 83 -26.66 27.26 -19.65
C ARG A 83 -25.18 26.93 -19.81
N TRP A 84 -24.84 25.66 -19.76
CA TRP A 84 -23.50 25.16 -20.07
C TRP A 84 -23.30 25.08 -21.58
N ASN A 85 -22.60 26.05 -22.16
CA ASN A 85 -22.28 26.06 -23.58
C ASN A 85 -20.83 26.56 -23.78
N TRP A 86 -19.92 25.64 -24.09
CA TRP A 86 -18.52 25.96 -24.38
C TRP A 86 -18.38 26.50 -25.80
N ASN A 87 -18.89 25.77 -26.79
CA ASN A 87 -18.74 26.03 -28.22
C ASN A 87 -17.26 26.19 -28.61
N GLU A 88 -16.41 25.29 -28.11
CA GLU A 88 -14.95 25.36 -28.20
C GLU A 88 -14.40 24.16 -28.98
N TRP A 89 -13.49 24.42 -29.93
CA TRP A 89 -12.75 23.37 -30.63
C TRP A 89 -11.51 22.98 -29.84
N LEU A 90 -11.45 21.73 -29.38
CA LEU A 90 -10.28 21.14 -28.75
C LEU A 90 -9.43 20.45 -29.79
N ARG A 91 -8.15 20.82 -29.85
CA ARG A 91 -7.13 20.14 -30.66
C ARG A 91 -6.46 19.07 -29.80
N LEU A 92 -6.67 17.81 -30.15
CA LEU A 92 -6.07 16.67 -29.45
C LEU A 92 -4.61 16.48 -29.91
N PRO A 93 -3.71 16.02 -29.03
CA PRO A 93 -2.31 15.78 -29.36
C PRO A 93 -2.12 14.41 -30.04
N VAL A 94 -3.00 14.10 -30.99
CA VAL A 94 -2.95 12.88 -31.82
C VAL A 94 -3.37 13.25 -33.24
N LYS A 95 -2.71 12.67 -34.25
CA LYS A 95 -3.03 12.89 -35.66
C LYS A 95 -3.95 11.79 -36.19
N TYR A 96 -4.65 12.04 -37.29
CA TYR A 96 -5.49 11.01 -37.93
C TYR A 96 -4.75 9.73 -38.35
N PRO A 97 -3.49 9.76 -38.81
CA PRO A 97 -2.74 8.56 -39.19
C PRO A 97 -2.38 7.66 -37.99
N ASP A 98 -2.25 8.26 -36.81
CA ASP A 98 -1.84 7.57 -35.57
C ASP A 98 -3.03 6.92 -34.84
N LEU A 99 -4.27 7.13 -35.32
CA LEU A 99 -5.47 6.57 -34.69
C LEU A 99 -5.73 5.15 -35.17
N PRO A 100 -5.68 4.13 -34.29
CA PRO A 100 -6.11 2.78 -34.65
C PRO A 100 -7.64 2.71 -34.84
N GLN A 101 -8.12 1.66 -35.51
CA GLN A 101 -9.56 1.46 -35.73
C GLN A 101 -10.36 1.37 -34.42
N SER A 102 -9.77 0.81 -33.36
CA SER A 102 -10.38 0.69 -32.02
C SER A 102 -10.37 2.00 -31.22
N ALA A 103 -9.83 3.10 -31.77
CA ALA A 103 -9.69 4.34 -31.02
C ALA A 103 -11.03 4.88 -30.50
N GLN A 104 -11.05 5.23 -29.22
CA GLN A 104 -12.18 5.82 -28.52
C GLN A 104 -11.76 7.13 -27.88
N VAL A 105 -12.72 8.01 -27.67
CA VAL A 105 -12.51 9.25 -26.92
C VAL A 105 -13.36 9.23 -25.66
N ALA A 106 -12.70 9.42 -24.53
CA ALA A 106 -13.32 9.58 -23.23
C ALA A 106 -13.39 11.07 -22.88
N LEU A 107 -14.58 11.54 -22.54
CA LEU A 107 -14.83 12.90 -22.09
C LEU A 107 -15.34 12.88 -20.65
N THR A 108 -14.74 13.70 -19.79
CA THR A 108 -15.15 13.83 -18.39
C THR A 108 -15.51 15.28 -18.08
N VAL A 109 -16.68 15.50 -17.52
CA VAL A 109 -17.15 16.80 -17.04
C VAL A 109 -16.76 16.94 -15.58
N TRP A 110 -16.08 18.04 -15.24
CA TRP A 110 -15.52 18.30 -13.92
C TRP A 110 -16.17 19.52 -13.26
N ASP A 111 -16.41 19.42 -11.96
CA ASP A 111 -16.79 20.54 -11.10
C ASP A 111 -15.60 20.96 -10.24
N ILE A 112 -15.39 22.26 -10.13
CA ILE A 112 -14.31 22.85 -9.34
C ILE A 112 -14.78 22.90 -7.88
N TYR A 113 -14.37 21.90 -7.11
CA TYR A 113 -14.84 21.69 -5.74
C TYR A 113 -14.06 22.51 -4.71
N GLY A 114 -12.81 22.88 -5.01
CA GLY A 114 -11.95 23.69 -4.16
C GLY A 114 -10.53 23.88 -4.74
N PRO A 115 -9.61 24.52 -4.00
CA PRO A 115 -8.24 24.74 -4.44
C PRO A 115 -7.55 23.41 -4.77
N GLY A 116 -7.20 23.21 -6.05
CA GLY A 116 -6.54 21.99 -6.52
C GLY A 116 -7.39 20.71 -6.50
N ARG A 117 -8.70 20.80 -6.23
CA ARG A 117 -9.60 19.65 -6.15
C ARG A 117 -10.76 19.79 -7.12
N ALA A 118 -10.80 18.92 -8.12
CA ALA A 118 -11.91 18.77 -9.05
C ALA A 118 -12.62 17.43 -8.80
N VAL A 119 -13.94 17.40 -8.93
CA VAL A 119 -14.76 16.20 -8.75
C VAL A 119 -15.47 15.89 -10.07
N PRO A 120 -15.49 14.62 -10.52
CA PRO A 120 -16.19 14.26 -11.75
C PRO A 120 -17.69 14.43 -11.54
N VAL A 121 -18.31 15.27 -12.37
CA VAL A 121 -19.76 15.36 -12.51
C VAL A 121 -20.27 14.15 -13.28
N GLY A 122 -19.52 13.73 -14.30
CA GLY A 122 -19.79 12.51 -15.02
C GLY A 122 -18.92 12.34 -16.27
N GLY A 123 -18.91 11.11 -16.78
CA GLY A 123 -18.04 10.65 -17.86
C GLY A 123 -18.81 10.05 -19.03
N THR A 124 -18.25 10.14 -20.23
CA THR A 124 -18.81 9.55 -21.44
C THR A 124 -17.72 9.12 -22.40
N THR A 125 -17.85 7.93 -22.98
CA THR A 125 -16.88 7.35 -23.90
C THR A 125 -17.55 7.03 -25.24
N VAL A 126 -16.91 7.42 -26.34
CA VAL A 126 -17.40 7.14 -27.69
C VAL A 126 -16.28 6.74 -28.64
N THR A 127 -16.48 5.67 -29.40
CA THR A 127 -15.59 5.26 -30.52
C THR A 127 -15.40 6.39 -31.54
N LEU A 128 -14.18 6.62 -32.03
CA LEU A 128 -13.91 7.60 -33.08
C LEU A 128 -14.30 7.09 -34.47
N PHE A 129 -14.10 5.79 -34.72
CA PHE A 129 -14.53 5.12 -35.94
C PHE A 129 -15.81 4.30 -35.73
N GLY A 130 -16.70 4.30 -36.72
CA GLY A 130 -17.88 3.43 -36.72
C GLY A 130 -17.54 1.99 -37.12
N LYS A 131 -18.56 1.09 -37.10
CA LYS A 131 -18.42 -0.33 -37.46
C LYS A 131 -17.79 -0.57 -38.85
N TYR A 132 -17.96 0.37 -39.78
CA TYR A 132 -17.44 0.30 -41.15
C TYR A 132 -16.13 1.09 -41.35
N GLY A 133 -15.42 1.44 -40.27
CA GLY A 133 -14.15 2.18 -40.36
C GLY A 133 -14.29 3.66 -40.76
N MET A 134 -15.51 4.19 -40.87
CA MET A 134 -15.73 5.61 -41.13
C MET A 134 -15.58 6.43 -39.84
N PHE A 135 -14.76 7.48 -39.86
CA PHE A 135 -14.65 8.44 -38.76
C PHE A 135 -16.00 9.13 -38.53
N ARG A 136 -16.34 9.36 -37.26
CA ARG A 136 -17.60 10.06 -36.92
C ARG A 136 -17.57 11.50 -37.40
N GLN A 137 -18.72 11.99 -37.85
CA GLN A 137 -18.87 13.35 -38.38
C GLN A 137 -20.16 14.00 -37.87
N GLY A 138 -20.13 15.33 -37.75
CA GLY A 138 -21.27 16.14 -37.33
C GLY A 138 -21.54 16.10 -35.83
N MET A 139 -22.71 16.60 -35.43
CA MET A 139 -23.12 16.74 -34.03
C MET A 139 -23.67 15.43 -33.48
N HIS A 140 -23.21 15.03 -32.29
CA HIS A 140 -23.70 13.88 -31.53
C HIS A 140 -24.00 14.31 -30.10
N ASP A 141 -25.18 13.96 -29.61
CA ASP A 141 -25.52 14.07 -28.20
C ASP A 141 -25.08 12.79 -27.49
N LEU A 142 -24.12 12.91 -26.56
CA LEU A 142 -23.54 11.79 -25.82
C LEU A 142 -24.09 11.74 -24.40
N LYS A 143 -24.57 10.58 -23.99
CA LYS A 143 -25.04 10.34 -22.62
C LYS A 143 -23.87 10.40 -21.63
N VAL A 144 -24.00 11.20 -20.58
CA VAL A 144 -23.01 11.36 -19.51
C VAL A 144 -23.44 10.57 -18.28
N TRP A 145 -22.56 9.68 -17.81
CA TRP A 145 -22.79 8.83 -16.65
C TRP A 145 -22.42 9.57 -15.37
N PRO A 146 -23.34 9.73 -14.41
CA PRO A 146 -23.15 10.60 -13.25
C PRO A 146 -22.09 10.06 -12.29
N GLY A 147 -21.22 10.94 -11.78
CA GLY A 147 -20.28 10.65 -10.68
C GLY A 147 -19.11 9.74 -11.03
N VAL A 148 -18.91 9.40 -12.30
CA VAL A 148 -17.82 8.54 -12.79
C VAL A 148 -17.00 9.26 -13.86
N GLU A 149 -15.72 8.93 -13.99
CA GLU A 149 -14.88 9.43 -15.08
C GLU A 149 -15.09 8.59 -16.35
N GLY A 150 -14.81 9.18 -17.53
CA GLY A 150 -14.78 8.42 -18.77
C GLY A 150 -13.63 7.42 -18.75
N ASP A 151 -13.95 6.14 -18.80
CA ASP A 151 -13.00 5.04 -18.53
C ASP A 151 -12.17 4.64 -19.75
N GLY A 152 -12.63 4.90 -20.98
CA GLY A 152 -11.89 4.56 -22.21
C GLY A 152 -11.63 3.06 -22.40
N GLY A 153 -12.29 2.19 -21.62
CA GLY A 153 -12.07 0.75 -21.60
C GLY A 153 -12.76 -0.01 -22.73
N GLU A 154 -12.35 -1.26 -22.94
CA GLU A 154 -12.99 -2.19 -23.88
C GLU A 154 -13.38 -3.48 -23.13
N PRO A 155 -14.67 -3.70 -22.78
CA PRO A 155 -15.84 -2.83 -23.01
C PRO A 155 -15.92 -1.64 -22.04
N THR A 156 -16.36 -0.48 -22.52
CA THR A 156 -16.49 0.74 -21.69
C THR A 156 -17.68 0.64 -20.72
N THR A 157 -17.46 1.04 -19.47
CA THR A 157 -18.50 1.19 -18.45
C THR A 157 -19.28 2.51 -18.60
N THR A 158 -18.78 3.45 -19.41
CA THR A 158 -19.38 4.77 -19.65
C THR A 158 -19.79 5.01 -21.11
N PRO A 159 -20.56 4.11 -21.76
CA PRO A 159 -20.88 4.26 -23.18
C PRO A 159 -21.74 5.51 -23.42
N GLY A 160 -21.23 6.44 -24.23
CA GLY A 160 -21.94 7.67 -24.62
C GLY A 160 -23.07 7.42 -25.60
N ARG A 161 -23.05 6.26 -26.29
CA ARG A 161 -24.14 5.77 -27.14
C ARG A 161 -24.57 4.39 -26.65
N THR A 162 -25.79 4.26 -26.13
CA THR A 162 -26.39 2.97 -25.79
C THR A 162 -26.86 2.28 -27.08
N SER A 163 -26.38 1.06 -27.32
CA SER A 163 -26.53 0.34 -28.59
C SER A 163 -27.80 -0.52 -28.71
N SER A 164 -28.73 -0.51 -27.75
CA SER A 164 -29.78 -1.54 -27.70
C SER A 164 -31.18 -1.07 -27.30
N SER A 165 -31.67 0.02 -27.89
CA SER A 165 -33.12 0.35 -27.94
C SER A 165 -33.48 1.44 -28.98
N LEU A 166 -32.66 1.60 -30.03
CA LEU A 166 -32.80 2.62 -31.09
C LEU A 166 -34.04 2.47 -32.01
N ALA A 167 -35.02 1.65 -31.61
CA ALA A 167 -36.30 1.50 -32.27
C ALA A 167 -37.43 2.32 -31.61
N GLU A 168 -37.26 2.80 -30.36
CA GLU A 168 -38.36 3.47 -29.62
C GLU A 168 -38.06 4.91 -29.15
N ASP A 169 -36.81 5.36 -29.18
CA ASP A 169 -36.44 6.72 -28.70
C ASP A 169 -36.69 7.79 -29.77
N GLN A 170 -37.53 8.78 -29.49
CA GLN A 170 -37.94 9.80 -30.47
C GLN A 170 -36.73 10.62 -30.94
N MET A 171 -35.83 11.01 -30.04
CA MET A 171 -34.58 11.71 -30.35
C MET A 171 -33.71 10.97 -31.39
N GLY A 172 -33.58 9.64 -31.27
CA GLY A 172 -32.82 8.81 -32.21
C GLY A 172 -33.45 8.74 -33.60
N ARG A 173 -34.79 8.69 -33.67
CA ARG A 173 -35.55 8.73 -34.93
C ARG A 173 -35.41 10.08 -35.62
N LEU A 174 -35.57 11.18 -34.88
CA LEU A 174 -35.45 12.55 -35.40
C LEU A 174 -34.02 12.87 -35.87
N ALA A 175 -32.99 12.36 -35.18
CA ALA A 175 -31.60 12.49 -35.62
C ALA A 175 -31.33 11.76 -36.96
N LYS A 176 -31.92 10.57 -37.17
CA LYS A 176 -31.84 9.84 -38.45
C LYS A 176 -32.51 10.62 -39.59
N LEU A 177 -33.70 11.16 -39.36
CA LEU A 177 -34.43 11.95 -40.36
C LEU A 177 -33.72 13.28 -40.69
N THR A 178 -33.16 13.95 -39.68
CA THR A 178 -32.34 15.15 -39.85
C THR A 178 -31.10 14.86 -40.69
N LYS A 179 -30.47 13.70 -40.49
CA LYS A 179 -29.33 13.27 -41.30
C LYS A 179 -29.75 13.00 -42.74
N ALA A 180 -30.86 12.30 -42.98
CA ALA A 180 -31.39 12.03 -44.31
C ALA A 180 -31.73 13.31 -45.08
N HIS A 181 -32.33 14.31 -44.41
CA HIS A 181 -32.58 15.64 -44.97
C HIS A 181 -31.28 16.36 -45.34
N ARG A 182 -30.30 16.40 -44.42
CA ARG A 182 -28.99 17.02 -44.67
C ARG A 182 -28.22 16.36 -45.82
N GLN A 183 -28.37 15.04 -45.99
CA GLN A 183 -27.76 14.28 -47.09
C GLN A 183 -28.49 14.45 -48.43
N GLY A 184 -29.62 15.17 -48.47
CA GLY A 184 -30.37 15.43 -49.70
C GLY A 184 -31.32 14.30 -50.12
N HIS A 185 -31.58 13.32 -49.24
CA HIS A 185 -32.54 12.24 -49.50
C HIS A 185 -34.00 12.72 -49.33
N MET A 186 -34.20 13.97 -48.91
CA MET A 186 -35.50 14.61 -48.75
C MET A 186 -35.50 15.96 -49.49
N VAL A 187 -36.66 16.35 -50.01
CA VAL A 187 -36.85 17.64 -50.68
C VAL A 187 -36.73 18.77 -49.66
N LYS A 188 -35.85 19.74 -49.91
CA LYS A 188 -35.68 20.92 -49.05
C LYS A 188 -36.81 21.91 -49.30
N VAL A 189 -37.48 22.33 -48.23
CA VAL A 189 -38.56 23.33 -48.26
C VAL A 189 -38.29 24.32 -47.14
N ASP A 190 -37.59 25.41 -47.45
CA ASP A 190 -36.97 26.30 -46.46
C ASP A 190 -37.89 26.77 -45.32
N TRP A 191 -39.15 27.11 -45.61
CA TRP A 191 -40.08 27.60 -44.59
C TRP A 191 -40.55 26.46 -43.65
N LEU A 192 -40.78 25.26 -44.20
CA LEU A 192 -41.22 24.08 -43.45
C LEU A 192 -40.05 23.45 -42.69
N ASP A 193 -38.87 23.44 -43.29
CA ASP A 193 -37.62 22.98 -42.69
C ASP A 193 -37.29 23.81 -41.43
N ARG A 194 -37.47 25.14 -41.49
CA ARG A 194 -37.27 26.00 -40.31
C ARG A 194 -38.23 25.68 -39.15
N LEU A 195 -39.50 25.42 -39.45
CA LEU A 195 -40.50 25.06 -38.43
C LEU A 195 -40.24 23.66 -37.87
N THR A 196 -39.91 22.70 -38.73
CA THR A 196 -39.65 21.31 -38.34
C THR A 196 -38.35 21.19 -37.54
N PHE A 197 -37.27 21.86 -37.91
CA PHE A 197 -36.03 21.87 -37.11
C PHE A 197 -36.23 22.50 -35.73
N ARG A 198 -37.04 23.57 -35.64
CA ARG A 198 -37.41 24.16 -34.35
C ARG A 198 -38.22 23.19 -33.49
N GLU A 199 -39.17 22.49 -34.08
CA GLU A 199 -39.96 21.49 -33.36
C GLU A 199 -39.09 20.31 -32.88
N ILE A 200 -38.17 19.84 -33.73
CA ILE A 200 -37.20 18.79 -33.38
C ILE A 200 -36.32 19.22 -32.21
N GLU A 201 -35.86 20.48 -32.20
CA GLU A 201 -35.06 21.03 -31.10
C GLU A 201 -35.87 21.07 -29.79
N MET A 202 -37.13 21.52 -29.83
CA MET A 202 -38.01 21.54 -28.65
C MET A 202 -38.31 20.14 -28.10
N ILE A 203 -38.54 19.16 -28.99
CA ILE A 203 -38.77 17.76 -28.59
C ILE A 203 -37.52 17.20 -27.91
N ASN A 204 -36.35 17.32 -28.54
CA ASN A 204 -35.09 16.84 -27.98
C ASN A 204 -34.77 17.50 -26.64
N GLU A 205 -34.99 18.82 -26.52
CA GLU A 205 -34.76 19.54 -25.26
C GLU A 205 -35.70 19.06 -24.14
N SER A 206 -36.98 18.82 -24.46
CA SER A 206 -37.96 18.31 -23.50
C SER A 206 -37.60 16.91 -22.99
N GLU A 207 -37.12 16.03 -23.89
CA GLU A 207 -36.72 14.65 -23.60
C GLU A 207 -35.42 14.59 -22.78
N LYS A 208 -34.43 15.44 -23.11
CA LYS A 208 -33.20 15.57 -22.32
C LYS A 208 -33.47 16.12 -20.91
N ARG A 209 -34.45 17.01 -20.74
CA ARG A 209 -34.84 17.56 -19.42
C ARG A 209 -35.66 16.59 -18.57
N SER A 210 -36.36 15.64 -19.17
CA SER A 210 -37.11 14.60 -18.47
C SER A 210 -36.25 13.37 -18.12
N SER A 211 -35.13 13.18 -18.82
CA SER A 211 -34.13 12.15 -18.53
C SER A 211 -33.39 12.39 -17.21
N ASN A 212 -33.06 11.30 -16.51
CA ASN A 212 -32.21 11.30 -15.30
C ASN A 212 -30.70 11.44 -15.62
N PHE A 213 -30.33 11.49 -16.90
CA PHE A 213 -28.96 11.63 -17.37
C PHE A 213 -28.74 12.99 -18.03
N MET A 214 -27.50 13.48 -17.97
CA MET A 214 -27.05 14.63 -18.75
C MET A 214 -26.55 14.19 -20.14
N TYR A 215 -26.63 15.09 -21.10
CA TYR A 215 -26.20 14.90 -22.48
C TYR A 215 -25.22 15.98 -22.88
N LEU A 216 -24.02 15.56 -23.30
CA LEU A 216 -22.97 16.43 -23.81
C LEU A 216 -23.00 16.41 -25.34
N MET A 217 -23.24 17.57 -25.95
CA MET A 217 -23.15 17.72 -27.41
C MET A 217 -21.69 17.83 -27.82
N VAL A 218 -21.26 16.92 -28.70
CA VAL A 218 -19.93 16.91 -29.30
C VAL A 218 -20.06 16.95 -30.81
N GLU A 219 -19.40 17.92 -31.45
CA GLU A 219 -19.35 18.05 -32.90
C GLU A 219 -18.01 17.52 -33.44
N PHE A 220 -18.11 16.49 -34.27
CA PHE A 220 -16.99 15.89 -34.98
C PHE A 220 -16.77 16.61 -36.32
N PRO A 221 -15.50 16.84 -36.71
CA PRO A 221 -15.15 17.63 -37.89
C PRO A 221 -15.62 16.97 -39.18
N ARG A 222 -15.89 17.82 -40.18
CA ARG A 222 -16.17 17.42 -41.56
C ARG A 222 -15.09 17.98 -42.46
N VAL A 223 -14.51 17.14 -43.31
CA VAL A 223 -13.53 17.59 -44.30
C VAL A 223 -14.28 18.15 -45.49
N LYS A 224 -13.99 19.40 -45.86
CA LYS A 224 -14.58 20.08 -47.02
C LYS A 224 -13.48 20.57 -47.94
N THR A 225 -13.57 20.26 -49.22
CA THR A 225 -12.67 20.77 -50.26
C THR A 225 -13.50 21.13 -51.49
N ASN A 226 -13.39 22.38 -51.96
CA ASN A 226 -14.10 22.88 -53.15
C ASN A 226 -15.62 22.56 -53.13
N ASP A 227 -16.31 22.93 -52.04
CA ASP A 227 -17.74 22.71 -51.79
C ASP A 227 -18.23 21.24 -51.78
N LYS A 228 -17.32 20.26 -51.75
CA LYS A 228 -17.64 18.85 -51.56
C LYS A 228 -17.25 18.37 -50.16
N GLU A 229 -18.16 17.67 -49.49
CA GLU A 229 -17.89 17.03 -48.19
C GLU A 229 -17.24 15.65 -48.42
N TYR A 230 -16.15 15.37 -47.70
CA TYR A 230 -15.43 14.10 -47.73
C TYR A 230 -15.59 13.35 -46.40
N SER A 231 -15.82 12.04 -46.48
CA SER A 231 -15.80 11.14 -45.33
C SER A 231 -14.39 10.65 -45.03
N ILE A 232 -13.95 10.66 -43.78
CA ILE A 232 -12.65 10.07 -43.41
C ILE A 232 -12.86 8.57 -43.20
N VAL A 233 -12.06 7.75 -43.87
CA VAL A 233 -12.12 6.28 -43.80
C VAL A 233 -10.80 5.77 -43.23
N TYR A 234 -10.87 4.89 -42.24
CA TYR A 234 -9.70 4.23 -41.67
C TYR A 234 -8.99 3.42 -42.75
N TYR A 235 -7.70 3.69 -42.93
CA TYR A 235 -6.82 2.87 -43.75
C TYR A 235 -5.41 2.99 -43.18
N GLU A 236 -4.78 1.84 -43.01
CA GLU A 236 -3.43 1.72 -42.50
C GLU A 236 -2.57 1.22 -43.66
N LYS A 237 -1.71 2.11 -44.16
CA LYS A 237 -0.79 1.79 -45.25
C LYS A 237 0.34 0.95 -44.67
N ASP A 238 0.61 -0.21 -45.28
CA ASP A 238 1.72 -1.10 -44.91
C ASP A 238 1.57 -1.80 -43.53
N GLY A 239 0.34 -2.02 -43.04
CA GLY A 239 0.07 -2.67 -41.74
C GLY A 239 0.58 -4.13 -41.61
N ASP A 240 0.92 -4.77 -42.73
CA ASP A 240 1.55 -6.11 -42.78
C ASP A 240 3.08 -6.06 -42.95
N ASP A 241 3.67 -4.89 -43.20
CA ASP A 241 5.11 -4.74 -43.43
C ASP A 241 5.87 -4.35 -42.15
N THR A 242 6.86 -5.16 -41.77
CA THR A 242 7.76 -4.87 -40.66
C THR A 242 8.58 -3.63 -40.97
N SER A 243 8.30 -2.52 -40.29
CA SER A 243 9.07 -1.28 -40.43
C SER A 243 10.55 -1.51 -40.05
N PRO A 244 11.52 -1.09 -40.89
CA PRO A 244 12.93 -1.13 -40.53
C PRO A 244 13.23 -0.08 -39.46
N VAL A 245 13.93 -0.49 -38.42
CA VAL A 245 14.38 0.37 -37.32
C VAL A 245 15.36 1.41 -37.85
N LEU A 246 15.05 2.70 -37.70
CA LEU A 246 15.98 3.79 -37.96
C LEU A 246 17.05 3.80 -36.86
N THR A 247 18.30 3.51 -37.23
CA THR A 247 19.46 3.37 -36.33
C THR A 247 20.23 4.68 -36.07
N SER A 248 19.66 5.86 -36.32
CA SER A 248 20.32 7.12 -36.00
C SER A 248 19.36 8.12 -35.34
N CYS A 249 19.56 8.35 -34.05
CA CYS A 249 18.97 9.48 -33.34
C CYS A 249 20.07 10.48 -33.01
N ASP A 250 19.88 11.74 -33.40
CA ASP A 250 20.67 12.85 -32.88
C ASP A 250 20.33 13.07 -31.40
N ILE A 251 21.36 13.23 -30.57
CA ILE A 251 21.20 13.46 -29.13
C ILE A 251 20.70 14.90 -28.93
N VAL A 252 19.42 15.04 -28.62
CA VAL A 252 18.81 16.32 -28.23
C VAL A 252 18.47 16.28 -26.74
N LYS A 253 18.88 17.31 -26.00
CA LYS A 253 18.43 17.51 -24.62
C LYS A 253 17.02 18.10 -24.64
N VAL A 254 16.02 17.28 -24.32
CA VAL A 254 14.63 17.68 -24.13
C VAL A 254 14.34 17.69 -22.63
N PRO A 255 13.70 18.73 -22.07
CA PRO A 255 13.15 18.66 -20.73
C PRO A 255 12.12 17.53 -20.70
N ASP A 256 12.30 16.53 -19.84
CA ASP A 256 11.42 15.36 -19.79
C ASP A 256 10.31 15.54 -18.74
N PRO A 257 9.08 15.91 -19.15
CA PRO A 257 7.93 15.98 -18.24
C PRO A 257 7.42 14.58 -17.82
N GLN A 258 7.97 13.49 -18.36
CA GLN A 258 7.63 12.10 -18.03
C GLN A 258 8.58 11.48 -16.99
N MET A 259 9.49 12.27 -16.40
CA MET A 259 10.35 11.83 -15.30
C MET A 259 9.48 11.33 -14.12
N GLY A 260 9.30 10.00 -14.02
CA GLY A 260 8.42 9.34 -13.05
C GLY A 260 7.20 8.60 -13.63
N MET A 261 6.96 8.65 -14.95
CA MET A 261 5.97 7.80 -15.64
C MET A 261 6.60 6.47 -16.07
N GLU A 262 5.77 5.45 -16.32
CA GLU A 262 6.24 4.13 -16.79
C GLU A 262 6.96 4.27 -18.14
N ASN A 263 8.21 3.81 -18.21
CA ASN A 263 8.96 3.78 -19.45
C ASN A 263 8.40 2.70 -20.38
N LEU A 264 7.60 3.11 -21.36
CA LEU A 264 6.95 2.20 -22.31
C LEU A 264 7.94 1.35 -23.12
N VAL A 265 9.15 1.87 -23.38
CA VAL A 265 10.21 1.15 -24.09
C VAL A 265 10.73 0.00 -23.22
N GLU A 266 10.98 0.27 -21.94
CA GLU A 266 11.38 -0.77 -20.98
C GLU A 266 10.27 -1.78 -20.74
N SER A 267 9.01 -1.34 -20.57
CA SER A 267 7.85 -2.23 -20.42
C SER A 267 7.68 -3.15 -21.63
N LYS A 268 7.88 -2.63 -22.85
CA LYS A 268 7.87 -3.42 -24.08
C LYS A 268 9.07 -4.38 -24.14
N HIS A 269 10.27 -3.91 -23.84
CA HIS A 269 11.48 -4.74 -23.80
C HIS A 269 11.31 -5.92 -22.84
N HIS A 270 10.85 -5.64 -21.62
CA HIS A 270 10.60 -6.62 -20.57
C HIS A 270 9.59 -7.70 -21.00
N LYS A 271 8.45 -7.28 -21.57
CA LYS A 271 7.42 -8.21 -22.10
C LYS A 271 7.94 -9.09 -23.24
N LEU A 272 8.83 -8.56 -24.09
CA LEU A 272 9.44 -9.31 -25.18
C LEU A 272 10.52 -10.27 -24.68
N ALA A 273 11.42 -9.81 -23.80
CA ALA A 273 12.50 -10.60 -23.22
C ALA A 273 11.97 -11.78 -22.40
N ARG A 274 10.81 -11.61 -21.76
CA ARG A 274 10.16 -12.61 -20.90
C ARG A 274 9.04 -13.40 -21.58
N SER A 275 8.76 -13.14 -22.86
CA SER A 275 7.67 -13.79 -23.58
C SER A 275 7.82 -15.31 -23.62
N LEU A 276 6.74 -16.00 -23.27
CA LEU A 276 6.62 -17.47 -23.21
C LEU A 276 6.86 -18.20 -24.53
N ARG A 277 7.03 -17.50 -25.67
CA ARG A 277 7.50 -18.14 -26.92
C ARG A 277 8.87 -18.81 -26.77
N SER A 278 9.61 -18.51 -25.69
CA SER A 278 10.91 -19.09 -25.36
C SER A 278 10.87 -20.37 -24.49
N GLY A 279 9.71 -20.82 -23.99
CA GLY A 279 9.63 -22.06 -23.18
C GLY A 279 9.48 -23.30 -24.06
N PRO A 280 10.46 -24.24 -24.13
CA PRO A 280 10.94 -25.09 -23.03
C PRO A 280 12.48 -25.10 -22.79
N SER A 281 13.24 -24.28 -23.51
CA SER A 281 14.72 -24.34 -23.54
C SER A 281 15.42 -23.73 -22.32
N ASP A 282 14.68 -23.02 -21.46
CA ASP A 282 15.21 -22.29 -20.30
C ASP A 282 15.61 -23.20 -19.13
N HIS A 283 15.02 -24.39 -19.00
CA HIS A 283 15.20 -25.22 -17.80
C HIS A 283 16.62 -25.78 -17.64
N ASP A 284 17.33 -25.96 -18.77
CA ASP A 284 18.71 -26.46 -18.82
C ASP A 284 19.74 -25.35 -19.06
N LEU A 285 19.30 -24.08 -19.05
CA LEU A 285 20.15 -22.94 -19.36
C LEU A 285 21.14 -22.68 -18.22
N LYS A 286 22.44 -22.90 -18.49
CA LYS A 286 23.53 -22.59 -17.57
C LYS A 286 24.24 -21.31 -17.98
N PRO A 287 24.52 -20.39 -17.05
CA PRO A 287 25.24 -19.16 -17.37
C PRO A 287 26.68 -19.45 -17.77
N ASN A 288 27.23 -18.66 -18.70
CA ASN A 288 28.67 -18.66 -18.98
C ASN A 288 29.44 -18.03 -17.80
N ALA A 289 30.78 -18.13 -17.80
CA ALA A 289 31.60 -17.65 -16.68
C ALA A 289 31.36 -16.16 -16.36
N ALA A 290 31.33 -15.29 -17.36
CA ALA A 290 31.10 -13.85 -17.18
C ALA A 290 29.70 -13.55 -16.62
N THR A 291 28.66 -14.20 -17.15
CA THR A 291 27.28 -14.05 -16.68
C THR A 291 27.11 -14.59 -15.25
N ARG A 292 27.78 -15.69 -14.91
CA ARG A 292 27.76 -16.23 -13.55
C ARG A 292 28.39 -15.23 -12.56
N ASP A 293 29.52 -14.63 -12.92
CA ASP A 293 30.19 -13.65 -12.07
C ASP A 293 29.33 -12.39 -11.90
N GLN A 294 28.65 -11.94 -12.96
CA GLN A 294 27.67 -10.86 -12.89
C GLN A 294 26.47 -11.21 -12.00
N LEU A 295 25.90 -12.41 -12.11
CA LEU A 295 24.81 -12.87 -11.24
C LEU A 295 25.24 -12.91 -9.78
N ASN A 296 26.46 -13.37 -9.48
CA ASN A 296 26.98 -13.38 -8.11
C ASN A 296 27.14 -11.96 -7.55
N ILE A 297 27.56 -10.99 -8.38
CA ILE A 297 27.60 -9.57 -8.00
C ILE A 297 26.19 -9.07 -7.67
N ILE A 298 25.20 -9.36 -8.52
CA ILE A 298 23.80 -8.97 -8.30
C ILE A 298 23.24 -9.57 -7.00
N VAL A 299 23.53 -10.85 -6.73
CA VAL A 299 23.09 -11.53 -5.50
C VAL A 299 23.74 -10.91 -4.25
N SER A 300 24.97 -10.41 -4.36
CA SER A 300 25.68 -9.74 -3.25
C SER A 300 25.18 -8.31 -2.94
N TYR A 301 24.29 -7.76 -3.77
CA TYR A 301 23.79 -6.40 -3.54
C TYR A 301 23.01 -6.27 -2.23
N PRO A 302 23.16 -5.12 -1.54
CA PRO A 302 22.37 -4.85 -0.35
C PRO A 302 20.88 -4.80 -0.71
N PRO A 303 19.98 -5.24 0.20
CA PRO A 303 18.52 -5.24 -0.02
C PRO A 303 17.93 -3.92 -0.53
N THR A 304 18.55 -2.79 -0.17
CA THR A 304 18.12 -1.43 -0.52
C THR A 304 18.47 -1.02 -1.95
N LYS A 305 19.39 -1.72 -2.62
CA LYS A 305 19.75 -1.42 -4.01
C LYS A 305 18.66 -1.91 -4.96
N GLN A 306 18.14 -1.00 -5.78
CA GLN A 306 17.20 -1.33 -6.85
C GLN A 306 17.95 -1.95 -8.03
N LEU A 307 17.36 -3.00 -8.62
CA LEU A 307 17.89 -3.69 -9.78
C LEU A 307 17.49 -2.96 -11.06
N THR A 308 18.42 -2.80 -12.00
CA THR A 308 18.10 -2.25 -13.32
C THR A 308 17.25 -3.23 -14.14
N SER A 309 16.55 -2.74 -15.16
CA SER A 309 15.70 -3.57 -16.03
C SER A 309 16.50 -4.71 -16.70
N GLU A 310 17.76 -4.46 -17.08
CA GLU A 310 18.67 -5.49 -17.62
C GLU A 310 19.06 -6.53 -16.57
N GLU A 311 19.38 -6.12 -15.35
CA GLU A 311 19.71 -7.02 -14.25
C GLU A 311 18.50 -7.90 -13.87
N GLN A 312 17.30 -7.32 -13.86
CA GLN A 312 16.06 -8.04 -13.61
C GLN A 312 15.79 -9.11 -14.67
N ASP A 313 15.97 -8.77 -15.95
CA ASP A 313 15.78 -9.72 -17.05
C ASP A 313 16.84 -10.83 -17.02
N LEU A 314 18.07 -10.52 -16.60
CA LEU A 314 19.12 -11.52 -16.41
C LEU A 314 18.78 -12.50 -15.27
N VAL A 315 18.31 -12.00 -14.13
CA VAL A 315 17.84 -12.83 -13.00
C VAL A 315 16.65 -13.70 -13.42
N TRP A 316 15.69 -13.13 -14.16
CA TRP A 316 14.54 -13.87 -14.68
C TRP A 316 14.96 -14.98 -15.64
N LYS A 317 15.89 -14.71 -16.56
CA LYS A 317 16.39 -15.69 -17.54
C LYS A 317 17.05 -16.90 -16.88
N PHE A 318 17.86 -16.67 -15.84
CA PHE A 318 18.56 -17.75 -15.12
C PHE A 318 17.84 -18.21 -13.84
N ARG A 319 16.53 -17.95 -13.71
CA ARG A 319 15.71 -18.29 -12.54
C ARG A 319 15.85 -19.74 -12.07
N TYR A 320 15.87 -20.71 -12.99
CA TYR A 320 16.03 -22.14 -12.66
C TYR A 320 17.40 -22.45 -12.06
N TYR A 321 18.47 -21.86 -12.58
CA TYR A 321 19.83 -22.01 -12.03
C TYR A 321 19.93 -21.41 -10.62
N LEU A 322 19.31 -20.24 -10.42
CA LEU A 322 19.33 -19.51 -9.15
C LEU A 322 18.55 -20.20 -8.03
N THR A 323 17.64 -21.15 -8.33
CA THR A 323 16.92 -21.93 -7.30
C THR A 323 17.82 -22.62 -6.29
N THR A 324 19.06 -22.92 -6.66
CA THR A 324 20.07 -23.54 -5.79
C THR A 324 20.72 -22.56 -4.80
N GLN A 325 20.62 -21.24 -5.05
CA GLN A 325 21.20 -20.19 -4.23
C GLN A 325 20.14 -19.56 -3.32
N GLU A 326 20.29 -19.70 -2.00
CA GLU A 326 19.32 -19.18 -1.02
C GLU A 326 19.19 -17.65 -1.05
N LYS A 327 20.32 -16.92 -1.17
CA LYS A 327 20.36 -15.44 -1.16
C LYS A 327 19.80 -14.78 -2.42
N ALA A 328 19.61 -15.55 -3.48
CA ALA A 328 19.09 -15.04 -4.74
C ALA A 328 17.55 -14.91 -4.73
N LEU A 329 16.85 -15.55 -3.79
CA LEU A 329 15.39 -15.59 -3.75
C LEU A 329 14.77 -14.19 -3.63
N THR A 330 15.27 -13.34 -2.72
CA THR A 330 14.70 -12.00 -2.52
C THR A 330 14.91 -11.13 -3.76
N LYS A 331 16.04 -11.31 -4.46
CA LYS A 331 16.33 -10.60 -5.73
C LYS A 331 15.43 -11.08 -6.86
N PHE A 332 15.18 -12.38 -6.95
CA PHE A 332 14.22 -12.96 -7.91
C PHE A 332 12.81 -12.44 -7.67
N LEU A 333 12.32 -12.46 -6.42
CA LEU A 333 10.95 -12.01 -6.13
C LEU A 333 10.73 -10.52 -6.42
N LYS A 334 11.79 -9.69 -6.33
CA LYS A 334 11.76 -8.27 -6.73
C LYS A 334 11.69 -8.06 -8.24
N CYS A 335 12.18 -9.01 -9.05
CA CYS A 335 12.14 -8.87 -10.51
C CYS A 335 10.83 -9.35 -11.13
N VAL A 336 9.98 -10.08 -10.40
CA VAL A 336 8.70 -10.64 -10.88
C VAL A 336 7.69 -9.52 -11.09
N ASN A 337 7.04 -9.48 -12.26
CA ASN A 337 5.88 -8.62 -12.45
C ASN A 337 4.61 -9.32 -11.93
N TRP A 338 4.14 -8.90 -10.76
CA TRP A 338 2.97 -9.49 -10.11
C TRP A 338 1.62 -9.15 -10.78
N ASP A 339 1.58 -8.12 -11.62
CA ASP A 339 0.37 -7.76 -12.38
C ASP A 339 0.09 -8.72 -13.53
N LEU A 340 1.11 -9.47 -13.99
CA LEU A 340 0.97 -10.46 -15.04
C LEU A 340 0.71 -11.85 -14.43
N PRO A 341 -0.49 -12.43 -14.57
CA PRO A 341 -0.85 -13.68 -13.89
C PRO A 341 0.05 -14.87 -14.25
N GLN A 342 0.62 -14.87 -15.46
CA GLN A 342 1.50 -15.92 -15.95
C GLN A 342 2.87 -15.91 -15.23
N GLU A 343 3.47 -14.73 -15.06
CA GLU A 343 4.74 -14.59 -14.31
C GLU A 343 4.53 -14.90 -12.83
N ALA A 344 3.45 -14.37 -12.24
CA ALA A 344 3.09 -14.64 -10.85
C ALA A 344 2.95 -16.15 -10.60
N LYS A 345 2.24 -16.89 -11.48
CA LYS A 345 2.08 -18.34 -11.34
C LYS A 345 3.44 -19.07 -11.39
N GLN A 346 4.31 -18.74 -12.35
CA GLN A 346 5.63 -19.37 -12.46
C GLN A 346 6.52 -19.06 -11.26
N ALA A 347 6.48 -17.83 -10.75
CA ALA A 347 7.25 -17.43 -9.58
C ALA A 347 6.82 -18.21 -8.33
N LEU A 348 5.51 -18.43 -8.16
CA LEU A 348 4.97 -19.22 -7.04
C LEU A 348 5.31 -20.72 -7.16
N GLU A 349 5.30 -21.29 -8.36
CA GLU A 349 5.77 -22.68 -8.59
C GLU A 349 7.27 -22.83 -8.29
N LEU A 350 8.08 -21.83 -8.64
CA LEU A 350 9.52 -21.80 -8.36
C LEU A 350 9.81 -21.60 -6.87
N LEU A 351 9.01 -20.81 -6.16
CA LEU A 351 9.16 -20.59 -4.72
C LEU A 351 9.15 -21.91 -3.94
N GLY A 352 8.29 -22.87 -4.33
CA GLY A 352 8.23 -24.20 -3.71
C GLY A 352 9.42 -25.11 -4.05
N LYS A 353 10.16 -24.82 -5.12
CA LYS A 353 11.36 -25.56 -5.54
C LYS A 353 12.67 -24.89 -5.09
N TRP A 354 12.59 -23.64 -4.62
CA TRP A 354 13.76 -22.88 -4.21
C TRP A 354 14.37 -23.46 -2.95
N ARG A 355 15.70 -23.43 -2.84
CA ARG A 355 16.39 -23.79 -1.60
C ARG A 355 15.87 -22.92 -0.44
N PRO A 356 15.49 -23.50 0.71
CA PRO A 356 14.95 -22.71 1.82
C PRO A 356 15.90 -21.60 2.26
N MET A 357 15.38 -20.38 2.37
CA MET A 357 16.16 -19.21 2.80
C MET A 357 16.39 -19.16 4.31
N ASP A 358 17.39 -18.42 4.77
CA ASP A 358 17.60 -18.21 6.21
C ASP A 358 16.48 -17.40 6.86
N VAL A 359 16.28 -17.58 8.17
CA VAL A 359 15.21 -16.89 8.89
C VAL A 359 15.42 -15.37 8.88
N GLU A 360 16.66 -14.91 9.02
CA GLU A 360 17.04 -13.50 9.01
C GLU A 360 16.68 -12.85 7.66
N ASP A 361 17.00 -13.50 6.55
CA ASP A 361 16.67 -13.03 5.20
C ASP A 361 15.15 -13.03 4.96
N SER A 362 14.40 -13.93 5.60
CA SER A 362 12.94 -14.01 5.44
C SER A 362 12.20 -12.78 5.98
N LEU A 363 12.83 -12.01 6.88
CA LEU A 363 12.29 -10.73 7.37
C LEU A 363 12.15 -9.70 6.22
N GLU A 364 13.00 -9.77 5.19
CA GLU A 364 12.92 -8.89 4.02
C GLU A 364 11.59 -9.08 3.27
N LEU A 365 11.10 -10.33 3.20
CA LEU A 365 9.86 -10.70 2.53
C LEU A 365 8.60 -10.18 3.24
N LEU A 366 8.72 -9.71 4.47
CA LEU A 366 7.63 -9.11 5.24
C LEU A 366 7.57 -7.58 5.10
N SER A 367 8.49 -6.97 4.36
CA SER A 367 8.50 -5.53 4.07
C SER A 367 7.37 -5.11 3.12
N SER A 368 7.24 -3.79 2.92
CA SER A 368 6.25 -3.20 1.99
C SER A 368 6.48 -3.54 0.52
N GLN A 369 7.66 -4.05 0.15
CA GLN A 369 7.99 -4.41 -1.24
C GLN A 369 7.26 -5.67 -1.71
N PHE A 370 6.81 -6.51 -0.77
CA PHE A 370 6.18 -7.79 -1.08
C PHE A 370 4.76 -7.82 -0.54
N THR A 371 3.80 -7.72 -1.47
CA THR A 371 2.36 -7.71 -1.19
C THR A 371 1.70 -9.07 -1.41
N ASN A 372 2.35 -9.97 -2.16
CA ASN A 372 1.77 -11.26 -2.51
C ASN A 372 1.59 -12.15 -1.26
N PRO A 373 0.37 -12.62 -0.93
CA PRO A 373 0.10 -13.40 0.28
C PRO A 373 0.90 -14.70 0.37
N THR A 374 1.17 -15.37 -0.74
CA THR A 374 1.89 -16.65 -0.74
C THR A 374 3.37 -16.45 -0.41
N VAL A 375 3.98 -15.38 -0.90
CA VAL A 375 5.37 -15.00 -0.53
C VAL A 375 5.46 -14.69 0.96
N ARG A 376 4.47 -13.97 1.50
CA ARG A 376 4.42 -13.64 2.93
C ARG A 376 4.19 -14.88 3.81
N ARG A 377 3.32 -15.80 3.39
CA ARG A 377 3.13 -17.10 4.08
C ARG A 377 4.40 -17.95 4.06
N TYR A 378 5.16 -17.95 2.95
CA TYR A 378 6.46 -18.60 2.92
C TYR A 378 7.41 -18.00 3.96
N ALA A 379 7.47 -16.66 4.08
CA ALA A 379 8.26 -16.01 5.12
C ALA A 379 7.82 -16.41 6.54
N VAL A 380 6.51 -16.49 6.80
CA VAL A 380 5.97 -16.98 8.08
C VAL A 380 6.36 -18.44 8.35
N ALA A 381 6.32 -19.30 7.35
CA ALA A 381 6.77 -20.69 7.47
C ALA A 381 8.28 -20.80 7.81
N ARG A 382 9.11 -19.86 7.32
CA ARG A 382 10.52 -19.76 7.73
C ARG A 382 10.65 -19.29 9.17
N LEU A 383 9.91 -18.26 9.58
CA LEU A 383 9.88 -17.77 10.97
C LEU A 383 9.41 -18.82 11.97
N GLN A 384 8.57 -19.77 11.56
CA GLN A 384 8.15 -20.87 12.42
C GLN A 384 9.30 -21.77 12.87
N GLN A 385 10.42 -21.78 12.15
CA GLN A 385 11.62 -22.55 12.49
C GLN A 385 12.53 -21.84 13.50
N ALA A 386 12.33 -20.54 13.76
CA ALA A 386 13.11 -19.81 14.75
C ALA A 386 12.72 -20.14 16.19
N ASP A 387 13.72 -20.05 17.05
CA ASP A 387 13.56 -20.13 18.49
C ASP A 387 12.92 -18.86 19.06
N ASP A 388 12.30 -18.97 20.23
CA ASP A 388 11.59 -17.85 20.86
C ASP A 388 12.54 -16.69 21.23
N GLU A 389 13.82 -16.97 21.51
CA GLU A 389 14.83 -15.96 21.81
C GLU A 389 15.17 -15.10 20.59
N ASP A 390 15.31 -15.73 19.42
CA ASP A 390 15.54 -15.02 18.16
C ASP A 390 14.29 -14.25 17.75
N LEU A 391 13.11 -14.84 17.94
CA LEU A 391 11.84 -14.17 17.65
C LEU A 391 11.65 -12.91 18.49
N LEU A 392 12.03 -12.94 19.78
CA LEU A 392 12.01 -11.78 20.67
C LEU A 392 12.86 -10.61 20.13
N MET A 393 13.96 -10.91 19.44
CA MET A 393 14.87 -9.88 18.90
C MET A 393 14.31 -9.14 17.71
N TYR A 394 13.40 -9.77 16.96
CA TYR A 394 12.74 -9.16 15.81
C TYR A 394 11.26 -8.83 16.07
N LEU A 395 10.75 -9.10 17.28
CA LEU A 395 9.33 -8.99 17.60
C LEU A 395 8.78 -7.59 17.33
N LEU A 396 9.54 -6.54 17.66
CA LEU A 396 9.12 -5.17 17.38
C LEU A 396 8.95 -4.97 15.86
N GLN A 397 9.91 -5.43 15.06
CA GLN A 397 9.90 -5.33 13.60
C GLN A 397 8.74 -6.14 13.00
N LEU A 398 8.45 -7.32 13.55
CA LEU A 398 7.32 -8.16 13.13
C LEU A 398 5.96 -7.51 13.45
N VAL A 399 5.82 -6.87 14.61
CA VAL A 399 4.62 -6.09 14.95
C VAL A 399 4.44 -4.91 13.99
N GLN A 400 5.53 -4.27 13.55
CA GLN A 400 5.48 -3.21 12.55
C GLN A 400 5.17 -3.75 11.14
N ALA A 401 5.63 -4.96 10.81
CA ALA A 401 5.37 -5.60 9.51
C ALA A 401 3.87 -5.92 9.29
N LEU A 402 3.07 -6.02 10.36
CA LEU A 402 1.60 -6.15 10.27
C LEU A 402 0.93 -5.01 9.50
N LYS A 403 1.56 -3.83 9.41
CA LYS A 403 1.09 -2.68 8.61
C LYS A 403 1.05 -2.98 7.10
N TYR A 404 1.82 -3.96 6.66
CA TYR A 404 1.95 -4.33 5.24
C TYR A 404 1.18 -5.61 4.90
N GLU A 405 0.46 -6.19 5.87
CA GLU A 405 -0.43 -7.33 5.64
C GLU A 405 -1.77 -6.88 5.04
N ASN A 406 -2.49 -7.85 4.46
CA ASN A 406 -3.84 -7.61 4.01
C ASN A 406 -4.80 -7.48 5.22
N PHE A 407 -5.38 -6.30 5.42
CA PHE A 407 -6.25 -6.01 6.57
C PHE A 407 -7.53 -6.86 6.57
N SER A 408 -8.01 -7.29 5.40
CA SER A 408 -9.19 -8.16 5.31
C SER A 408 -8.92 -9.56 5.87
N ASP A 409 -7.72 -10.11 5.65
CA ASP A 409 -7.32 -11.39 6.22
C ASP A 409 -7.18 -11.29 7.76
N ILE A 410 -6.62 -10.17 8.26
CA ILE A 410 -6.53 -9.90 9.69
C ILE A 410 -7.92 -9.82 10.32
N GLN A 411 -8.88 -9.15 9.68
CA GLN A 411 -10.26 -9.02 10.16
C GLN A 411 -11.02 -10.36 10.10
N GLY A 412 -10.84 -11.13 9.03
CA GLY A 412 -11.50 -12.43 8.83
C GLY A 412 -11.10 -13.49 9.86
N GLY A 413 -9.90 -13.39 10.44
CA GLY A 413 -9.42 -14.30 11.48
C GLY A 413 -10.08 -14.18 12.86
N LEU A 414 -11.15 -13.38 13.01
CA LEU A 414 -12.02 -13.33 14.20
C LEU A 414 -13.05 -14.48 14.22
N GLU A 415 -13.40 -15.03 13.05
CA GLU A 415 -14.39 -16.10 12.92
C GLU A 415 -13.74 -17.49 13.13
N PRO A 416 -14.17 -18.29 14.12
CA PRO A 416 -13.63 -19.62 14.34
C PRO A 416 -14.18 -20.59 13.28
N GLY A 417 -13.32 -21.07 12.40
CA GLY A 417 -13.52 -22.36 11.72
C GLY A 417 -14.57 -22.41 10.61
N SER A 418 -14.63 -21.43 9.71
CA SER A 418 -15.17 -21.72 8.38
C SER A 418 -14.05 -22.35 7.56
N LYS A 419 -14.17 -23.64 7.28
CA LYS A 419 -13.45 -24.26 6.16
C LYS A 419 -13.65 -23.33 4.97
N ARG A 420 -12.58 -22.75 4.44
CA ARG A 420 -12.65 -22.15 3.10
C ARG A 420 -12.89 -23.33 2.16
N ASP A 421 -14.15 -23.64 1.89
CA ASP A 421 -14.49 -24.43 0.72
C ASP A 421 -13.87 -23.69 -0.47
N SER A 422 -12.95 -24.37 -1.11
CA SER A 422 -12.42 -24.02 -2.41
C SER A 422 -13.58 -23.93 -3.41
N GLN A 423 -14.16 -22.74 -3.52
CA GLN A 423 -14.98 -22.32 -4.64
C GLN A 423 -14.33 -21.09 -5.28
N GLY A 424 -13.28 -21.38 -6.03
CA GLY A 424 -12.92 -20.64 -7.22
C GLY A 424 -12.81 -21.65 -8.36
N LEU A 425 -13.56 -21.40 -9.45
CA LEU A 425 -13.62 -22.12 -10.72
C LEU A 425 -14.76 -23.15 -10.86
N SER A 426 -15.93 -22.67 -11.26
CA SER A 426 -16.65 -23.20 -12.43
C SER A 426 -17.91 -22.35 -12.69
N ASP A 427 -17.83 -21.45 -13.66
CA ASP A 427 -19.03 -21.02 -14.38
C ASP A 427 -18.66 -20.95 -15.87
N ASP A 428 -18.51 -22.14 -16.45
CA ASP A 428 -18.66 -22.34 -17.88
C ASP A 428 -19.49 -23.60 -18.09
N SER A 429 -20.79 -23.39 -18.32
CA SER A 429 -21.66 -24.42 -18.85
C SER A 429 -22.59 -23.78 -19.88
N THR A 430 -22.19 -23.82 -21.14
CA THR A 430 -23.13 -24.08 -22.22
C THR A 430 -22.60 -25.21 -23.10
N LEU A 431 -23.49 -26.17 -23.31
CA LEU A 431 -23.27 -27.46 -23.96
C LEU A 431 -22.96 -27.31 -25.45
N ASP A 432 -22.11 -28.20 -25.98
CA ASP A 432 -22.59 -29.06 -27.07
C ASP A 432 -21.88 -30.43 -27.07
N SER A 433 -22.65 -31.44 -27.42
CA SER A 433 -22.37 -32.87 -27.28
C SER A 433 -21.77 -33.44 -28.57
N SER A 434 -20.79 -34.33 -28.46
CA SER A 434 -20.71 -35.50 -29.36
C SER A 434 -19.86 -36.63 -28.79
N GLN A 435 -20.32 -37.83 -29.12
CA GLN A 435 -20.00 -39.13 -28.55
C GLN A 435 -18.63 -39.66 -29.04
N ILE A 436 -18.01 -40.57 -28.27
CA ILE A 436 -17.81 -42.00 -28.63
C ILE A 436 -16.95 -42.71 -27.57
N LEU A 437 -17.39 -43.92 -27.24
CA LEU A 437 -16.85 -44.91 -26.30
C LEU A 437 -15.47 -45.45 -26.69
N SER A 438 -14.63 -45.75 -25.70
CA SER A 438 -14.04 -47.11 -25.54
C SER A 438 -13.27 -47.21 -24.22
N GLY A 439 -13.57 -48.26 -23.48
CA GLY A 439 -12.90 -48.58 -22.21
C GLY A 439 -11.64 -49.40 -22.41
N THR A 440 -10.80 -49.41 -21.38
CA THR A 440 -10.05 -50.60 -20.94
C THR A 440 -9.56 -50.39 -19.52
N SER A 441 -9.66 -51.45 -18.75
CA SER A 441 -9.46 -51.54 -17.32
C SER A 441 -8.09 -52.14 -16.96
N ALA A 442 -7.62 -51.74 -15.77
CA ALA A 442 -6.77 -52.47 -14.82
C ALA A 442 -5.22 -52.36 -14.95
N PRO A 443 -4.44 -52.64 -13.88
CA PRO A 443 -4.74 -52.53 -12.43
C PRO A 443 -3.67 -51.76 -11.61
N SER A 444 -4.10 -51.44 -10.40
CA SER A 444 -3.36 -51.08 -9.19
C SER A 444 -1.96 -51.71 -9.01
N ALA A 445 -0.99 -50.87 -8.66
CA ALA A 445 0.17 -51.25 -7.86
C ALA A 445 0.25 -50.33 -6.63
N ALA A 446 0.09 -50.92 -5.45
CA ALA A 446 0.19 -50.27 -4.16
C ALA A 446 1.66 -49.95 -3.84
N ALA A 447 1.96 -48.69 -3.54
CA ALA A 447 3.22 -48.26 -2.93
C ALA A 447 2.92 -47.31 -1.76
N GLN A 448 3.07 -47.89 -0.56
CA GLN A 448 3.52 -47.28 0.70
C GLN A 448 3.13 -45.81 0.98
N LYS A 449 2.13 -45.65 1.87
CA LYS A 449 1.92 -44.44 2.68
C LYS A 449 3.16 -44.18 3.56
N GLY A 450 4.05 -43.32 3.09
CA GLY A 450 5.02 -42.58 3.91
C GLY A 450 4.41 -41.27 4.42
N LYS A 451 4.89 -40.80 5.58
CA LYS A 451 4.48 -39.56 6.25
C LYS A 451 4.63 -38.32 5.34
N GLU A 452 3.55 -37.86 4.71
CA GLU A 452 3.52 -36.54 4.04
C GLU A 452 2.32 -35.67 4.51
N GLY A 453 1.56 -36.12 5.50
CA GLY A 453 0.32 -35.46 5.94
C GLY A 453 0.47 -34.30 6.93
N ALA A 454 1.67 -33.98 7.43
CA ALA A 454 1.86 -32.95 8.45
C ALA A 454 2.50 -31.65 7.93
N ASP A 455 3.20 -31.69 6.79
CA ASP A 455 3.91 -30.52 6.27
C ASP A 455 3.03 -29.63 5.37
N SER A 456 1.92 -30.16 4.83
CA SER A 456 1.04 -29.40 3.94
C SER A 456 0.03 -28.49 4.69
N GLU A 457 -0.23 -28.72 5.98
CA GLU A 457 -1.09 -27.84 6.81
C GLU A 457 -0.35 -26.59 7.34
N ASN A 458 0.99 -26.55 7.27
CA ASN A 458 1.79 -25.45 7.85
C ASN A 458 1.92 -24.22 6.93
N LEU A 459 1.47 -24.28 5.67
CA LEU A 459 1.64 -23.20 4.68
C LEU A 459 0.51 -22.14 4.69
N GLU A 460 -0.47 -22.24 5.59
CA GLU A 460 -1.69 -21.42 5.53
C GLU A 460 -1.76 -20.26 6.56
N GLN A 461 -0.80 -20.14 7.49
CA GLN A 461 -0.90 -19.15 8.56
C GLN A 461 -0.41 -17.75 8.12
N ASP A 462 -1.21 -16.72 8.41
CA ASP A 462 -0.81 -15.32 8.29
C ASP A 462 0.13 -14.91 9.45
N LEU A 463 0.83 -13.78 9.28
CA LEU A 463 1.76 -13.28 10.30
C LEU A 463 1.06 -13.00 11.64
N CYS A 464 -0.16 -12.47 11.61
CA CYS A 464 -0.94 -12.17 12.81
C CYS A 464 -1.27 -13.43 13.62
N THR A 465 -1.77 -14.48 12.96
CA THR A 465 -2.10 -15.76 13.61
C THR A 465 -0.83 -16.43 14.14
N PHE A 466 0.27 -16.37 13.39
CA PHE A 466 1.56 -16.89 13.84
C PHE A 466 2.03 -16.23 15.14
N LEU A 467 2.06 -14.88 15.18
CA LEU A 467 2.50 -14.13 16.37
C LEU A 467 1.60 -14.42 17.59
N ILE A 468 0.28 -14.47 17.38
CA ILE A 468 -0.68 -14.77 18.45
C ILE A 468 -0.50 -16.22 18.95
N SER A 469 -0.37 -17.19 18.05
CA SER A 469 -0.17 -18.61 18.37
C SER A 469 1.11 -18.84 19.17
N ARG A 470 2.21 -18.21 18.77
CA ARG A 470 3.49 -18.25 19.51
C ARG A 470 3.37 -17.56 20.87
N ALA A 471 2.75 -16.39 20.94
CA ALA A 471 2.52 -15.68 22.20
C ALA A 471 1.67 -16.47 23.20
N CYS A 472 0.65 -17.21 22.74
CA CYS A 472 -0.14 -18.05 23.63
C CYS A 472 0.66 -19.20 24.27
N LYS A 473 1.80 -19.59 23.69
CA LYS A 473 2.68 -20.65 24.22
C LYS A 473 3.78 -20.11 25.14
N ASN A 474 4.17 -18.84 25.00
CA ASN A 474 5.27 -18.23 25.73
C ASN A 474 4.86 -16.90 26.39
N SER A 475 4.87 -16.87 27.72
CA SER A 475 4.45 -15.71 28.52
C SER A 475 5.29 -14.45 28.27
N THR A 476 6.59 -14.60 27.99
CA THR A 476 7.49 -13.48 27.72
C THR A 476 7.15 -12.83 26.38
N LEU A 477 6.94 -13.64 25.35
CA LEU A 477 6.48 -13.18 24.03
C LEU A 477 5.11 -12.49 24.14
N ALA A 478 4.17 -13.07 24.90
CA ALA A 478 2.86 -12.47 25.13
C ALA A 478 2.93 -11.10 25.81
N ASN A 479 3.79 -10.93 26.81
CA ASN A 479 3.99 -9.64 27.47
C ASN A 479 4.48 -8.57 26.48
N TYR A 480 5.55 -8.84 25.73
CA TYR A 480 6.08 -7.86 24.80
C TYR A 480 5.13 -7.60 23.63
N LEU A 481 4.48 -8.64 23.09
CA LEU A 481 3.46 -8.48 22.05
C LEU A 481 2.30 -7.58 22.52
N TYR A 482 1.81 -7.79 23.74
CA TYR A 482 0.76 -6.94 24.33
C TYR A 482 1.19 -5.47 24.36
N TRP A 483 2.36 -5.18 24.94
CA TRP A 483 2.84 -3.81 25.10
C TRP A 483 3.19 -3.15 23.75
N TYR A 484 3.72 -3.90 22.78
CA TYR A 484 4.01 -3.34 21.46
C TYR A 484 2.74 -3.02 20.67
N VAL A 485 1.72 -3.86 20.74
CA VAL A 485 0.45 -3.63 20.04
C VAL A 485 -0.36 -2.53 20.72
N ILE A 486 -0.45 -2.48 22.06
CA ILE A 486 -1.28 -1.49 22.76
C ILE A 486 -0.79 -0.05 22.55
N VAL A 487 0.53 0.15 22.47
CA VAL A 487 1.12 1.46 22.14
C VAL A 487 0.74 1.92 20.73
N GLU A 488 0.59 0.98 19.79
CA GLU A 488 0.10 1.30 18.44
C GLU A 488 -1.43 1.55 18.41
N CYS A 489 -2.19 0.99 19.37
CA CYS A 489 -3.62 1.23 19.54
C CYS A 489 -3.98 2.58 20.19
N GLU A 490 -3.03 3.33 20.76
CA GLU A 490 -3.35 4.64 21.33
C GLU A 490 -3.60 5.70 20.25
N ASP A 491 -4.65 6.50 20.45
CA ASP A 491 -4.92 7.71 19.67
C ASP A 491 -3.84 8.75 19.98
N GLN A 492 -3.01 9.07 18.98
CA GLN A 492 -2.14 10.23 19.09
C GLN A 492 -2.92 11.50 18.75
N ASP A 493 -2.59 12.59 19.45
CA ASP A 493 -2.92 13.96 19.05
C ASP A 493 -2.24 14.37 17.71
N THR A 494 -1.52 13.46 17.04
CA THR A 494 -0.83 13.70 15.76
C THR A 494 -1.77 13.33 14.60
N GLN A 495 -2.09 14.34 13.79
CA GLN A 495 -2.98 14.27 12.63
C GLN A 495 -2.45 13.41 11.45
N GLN A 496 -1.52 12.48 11.69
CA GLN A 496 -0.74 11.79 10.64
C GLN A 496 -0.98 10.28 10.53
N ARG A 497 -1.77 9.64 11.39
CA ARG A 497 -2.02 8.20 11.26
C ARG A 497 -3.15 7.91 10.27
N ASP A 498 -2.89 6.96 9.36
CA ASP A 498 -3.91 6.37 8.52
C ASP A 498 -4.94 5.62 9.38
N PRO A 499 -6.23 6.00 9.35
CA PRO A 499 -7.26 5.40 10.19
C PRO A 499 -7.39 3.88 9.97
N LYS A 500 -7.12 3.38 8.76
CA LYS A 500 -7.18 1.94 8.46
C LYS A 500 -6.11 1.16 9.23
N THR A 501 -4.91 1.70 9.34
CA THR A 501 -3.80 1.08 10.07
C THR A 501 -4.07 1.02 11.58
N HIS A 502 -4.69 2.07 12.14
CA HIS A 502 -5.10 2.07 13.55
C HIS A 502 -6.17 1.01 13.83
N GLU A 503 -7.20 0.93 12.98
CA GLU A 503 -8.24 -0.10 13.09
C GLU A 503 -7.67 -1.53 12.98
N MET A 504 -6.66 -1.74 12.13
CA MET A 504 -5.93 -3.00 12.03
C MET A 504 -5.31 -3.40 13.37
N TYR A 505 -4.58 -2.52 14.05
CA TYR A 505 -3.99 -2.86 15.36
C TYR A 505 -5.04 -3.14 16.44
N LEU A 506 -6.16 -2.41 16.43
CA LEU A 506 -7.30 -2.72 17.30
C LEU A 506 -7.90 -4.11 16.99
N ASN A 507 -7.97 -4.52 15.72
CA ASN A 507 -8.36 -5.87 15.33
C ASN A 507 -7.36 -6.93 15.83
N VAL A 508 -6.05 -6.68 15.69
CA VAL A 508 -4.99 -7.57 16.20
C VAL A 508 -5.11 -7.74 17.71
N MET A 509 -5.28 -6.65 18.47
CA MET A 509 -5.46 -6.70 19.92
C MET A 509 -6.74 -7.46 20.32
N ARG A 510 -7.84 -7.28 19.58
CA ARG A 510 -9.08 -8.06 19.78
C ARG A 510 -8.84 -9.55 19.53
N ARG A 511 -8.19 -9.93 18.44
CA ARG A 511 -7.85 -11.34 18.14
C ARG A 511 -6.96 -11.93 19.23
N PHE A 512 -5.95 -11.19 19.68
CA PHE A 512 -5.06 -11.63 20.74
C PHE A 512 -5.84 -11.87 22.05
N SER A 513 -6.68 -10.92 22.48
CA SER A 513 -7.51 -11.08 23.68
C SER A 513 -8.50 -12.24 23.58
N GLN A 514 -9.09 -12.49 22.40
CA GLN A 514 -9.97 -13.63 22.16
C GLN A 514 -9.23 -14.97 22.17
N ALA A 515 -8.04 -15.05 21.56
CA ALA A 515 -7.19 -16.22 21.60
C ALA A 515 -6.80 -16.56 23.04
N LEU A 516 -6.44 -15.55 23.83
CA LEU A 516 -6.13 -15.72 25.25
C LEU A 516 -7.35 -16.16 26.10
N LEU A 517 -8.56 -15.74 25.73
CA LEU A 517 -9.79 -16.13 26.40
C LEU A 517 -10.20 -17.58 26.08
N LYS A 518 -10.05 -18.00 24.82
CA LYS A 518 -10.41 -19.35 24.33
C LYS A 518 -9.37 -20.41 24.66
N GLY A 519 -8.11 -20.01 24.91
CA GLY A 519 -7.02 -20.91 25.24
C GLY A 519 -7.16 -21.62 26.59
N ASP A 520 -6.19 -22.47 26.92
CA ASP A 520 -6.18 -23.29 28.13
C ASP A 520 -6.08 -22.46 29.42
N LYS A 521 -6.19 -23.13 30.58
CA LYS A 521 -6.14 -22.48 31.90
C LYS A 521 -4.89 -21.60 32.06
N SER A 522 -3.73 -22.04 31.59
CA SER A 522 -2.48 -21.26 31.62
C SER A 522 -2.57 -19.96 30.84
N VAL A 523 -3.17 -20.02 29.64
CA VAL A 523 -3.35 -18.88 28.75
C VAL A 523 -4.36 -17.88 29.33
N ARG A 524 -5.42 -18.37 29.97
CA ARG A 524 -6.39 -17.51 30.67
C ARG A 524 -5.77 -16.82 31.90
N VAL A 525 -4.88 -17.51 32.62
CA VAL A 525 -4.10 -16.89 33.71
C VAL A 525 -3.19 -15.79 33.15
N MET A 526 -2.51 -16.05 32.04
CA MET A 526 -1.69 -15.05 31.35
C MET A 526 -2.51 -13.80 30.98
N ARG A 527 -3.73 -13.97 30.46
CA ARG A 527 -4.66 -12.85 30.20
C ARG A 527 -4.96 -12.04 31.46
N SER A 528 -5.24 -12.70 32.58
CA SER A 528 -5.49 -11.99 33.84
C SER A 528 -4.26 -11.24 34.35
N LEU A 529 -3.05 -11.80 34.17
CA LEU A 529 -1.80 -11.14 34.54
C LEU A 529 -1.52 -9.91 33.67
N LEU A 530 -1.75 -9.97 32.36
CA LEU A 530 -1.63 -8.80 31.47
C LEU A 530 -2.62 -7.70 31.84
N ALA A 531 -3.87 -8.05 32.16
CA ALA A 531 -4.87 -7.09 32.61
C ALA A 531 -4.49 -6.46 33.97
N ALA A 532 -3.91 -7.24 34.88
CA ALA A 532 -3.40 -6.74 36.15
C ALA A 532 -2.20 -5.80 35.95
N GLN A 533 -1.28 -6.12 35.03
CA GLN A 533 -0.19 -5.22 34.63
C GLN A 533 -0.71 -3.90 34.05
N GLN A 534 -1.71 -3.94 33.15
CA GLN A 534 -2.33 -2.72 32.62
C GLN A 534 -2.89 -1.85 33.74
N THR A 535 -3.68 -2.46 34.63
CA THR A 535 -4.28 -1.77 35.78
C THR A 535 -3.20 -1.16 36.69
N PHE A 536 -2.10 -1.88 36.89
CA PHE A 536 -0.95 -1.41 37.65
C PHE A 536 -0.30 -0.17 37.00
N VAL A 537 -0.06 -0.22 35.69
CA VAL A 537 0.51 0.92 34.94
C VAL A 537 -0.43 2.12 34.95
N ASP A 538 -1.74 1.92 34.76
CA ASP A 538 -2.74 3.00 34.79
C ASP A 538 -2.77 3.72 36.15
N ARG A 539 -2.69 2.96 37.26
CA ARG A 539 -2.59 3.50 38.62
C ARG A 539 -1.28 4.29 38.82
N LEU A 540 -0.16 3.78 38.31
CA LEU A 540 1.12 4.46 38.37
C LEU A 540 1.10 5.79 37.58
N VAL A 541 0.45 5.81 36.41
CA VAL A 541 0.25 7.02 35.62
C VAL A 541 -0.63 8.03 36.35
N GLN A 542 -1.72 7.60 36.98
CA GLN A 542 -2.57 8.48 37.79
C GLN A 542 -1.80 9.09 38.96
N LEU A 543 -0.97 8.28 39.64
CA LEU A 543 -0.10 8.77 40.70
C LEU A 543 0.90 9.82 40.16
N MET A 544 1.56 9.55 39.03
CA MET A 544 2.51 10.49 38.46
C MET A 544 1.86 11.79 38.00
N LYS A 545 0.64 11.75 37.45
CA LYS A 545 -0.16 12.94 37.15
C LYS A 545 -0.48 13.75 38.41
N ALA A 546 -0.79 13.10 39.53
CA ALA A 546 -1.03 13.78 40.80
C ALA A 546 0.25 14.44 41.34
N VAL A 547 1.40 13.79 41.23
CA VAL A 547 2.72 14.35 41.62
C VAL A 547 3.11 15.52 40.71
N GLN A 548 2.81 15.46 39.41
CA GLN A 548 3.09 16.55 38.48
C GLN A 548 2.25 17.80 38.77
N ARG A 549 0.97 17.64 39.16
CA ARG A 549 0.07 18.72 39.56
C ARG A 549 0.48 19.43 40.87
N GLU A 550 1.22 18.76 41.75
CA GLU A 550 1.71 19.37 42.99
C GLU A 550 2.66 20.54 42.68
N SER A 551 2.40 21.71 43.27
CA SER A 551 3.26 22.88 43.15
C SER A 551 4.39 22.85 44.19
N GLY A 552 5.60 23.16 43.75
CA GLY A 552 6.78 23.27 44.61
C GLY A 552 8.02 22.57 44.08
N ASN A 553 9.08 22.64 44.90
CA ASN A 553 10.39 22.09 44.57
C ASN A 553 10.38 20.55 44.54
N ARG A 554 11.36 19.96 43.84
CA ARG A 554 11.54 18.52 43.67
C ARG A 554 11.45 17.72 44.98
N LYS A 555 11.97 18.27 46.08
CA LYS A 555 11.89 17.63 47.41
C LYS A 555 10.43 17.43 47.87
N LYS A 556 9.60 18.47 47.79
CA LYS A 556 8.17 18.41 48.11
C LYS A 556 7.42 17.44 47.21
N LYS A 557 7.73 17.44 45.91
CA LYS A 557 7.15 16.47 44.96
C LYS A 557 7.57 15.02 45.26
N THR A 558 8.80 14.82 45.76
CA THR A 558 9.28 13.51 46.18
C THR A 558 8.57 13.05 47.45
N GLU A 559 8.44 13.91 48.47
CA GLU A 559 7.66 13.61 49.68
C GLU A 559 6.20 13.26 49.34
N ARG A 560 5.60 13.98 48.38
CA ARG A 560 4.25 13.69 47.87
C ARG A 560 4.17 12.33 47.17
N LEU A 561 5.15 11.98 46.34
CA LEU A 561 5.27 10.66 45.69
C LEU A 561 5.31 9.55 46.74
N GLN A 562 6.18 9.68 47.75
CA GLN A 562 6.33 8.69 48.82
C GLN A 562 5.04 8.54 49.64
N ALA A 563 4.40 9.65 50.00
CA ALA A 563 3.12 9.64 50.72
C ALA A 563 1.99 8.99 49.93
N LEU A 564 1.89 9.25 48.62
CA LEU A 564 0.87 8.65 47.75
C LEU A 564 1.13 7.16 47.50
N LEU A 565 2.39 6.73 47.45
CA LEU A 565 2.72 5.31 47.35
C LEU A 565 2.35 4.57 48.65
N ALA A 566 2.64 5.16 49.81
CA ALA A 566 2.32 4.58 51.12
C ALA A 566 0.80 4.50 51.41
N ASP A 567 -0.02 5.33 50.74
CA ASP A 567 -1.48 5.30 50.83
C ASP A 567 -2.06 4.11 50.06
N ASN A 568 -2.11 2.95 50.72
CA ASN A 568 -2.57 1.69 50.13
C ASN A 568 -4.10 1.64 49.91
N GLU A 569 -4.89 2.54 50.53
CA GLU A 569 -6.35 2.59 50.37
C GLU A 569 -6.75 3.20 49.02
N LYS A 570 -5.98 4.17 48.51
CA LYS A 570 -6.34 4.89 47.27
C LYS A 570 -5.60 4.40 46.03
N VAL A 571 -4.34 3.99 46.15
CA VAL A 571 -3.50 3.71 44.98
C VAL A 571 -3.16 2.23 44.85
N ASN A 572 -3.08 1.47 45.95
CA ASN A 572 -2.84 0.02 45.97
C ASN A 572 -1.69 -0.40 45.03
N LEU A 573 -0.50 0.18 45.28
CA LEU A 573 0.76 -0.06 44.57
C LEU A 573 1.90 -0.54 45.49
N SER A 574 1.74 -0.41 46.81
CA SER A 574 2.75 -0.81 47.80
C SER A 574 2.73 -2.31 48.06
N GLU A 575 1.53 -2.90 48.09
CA GLU A 575 1.34 -4.34 48.25
C GLU A 575 0.28 -4.82 47.26
N ILE A 576 0.73 -5.54 46.23
CA ILE A 576 -0.10 -6.10 45.18
C ILE A 576 0.08 -7.63 45.13
N GLU A 577 -0.89 -8.30 44.53
CA GLU A 577 -0.71 -9.71 44.13
C GLU A 577 0.47 -9.82 43.14
N PRO A 578 1.28 -10.89 43.18
CA PRO A 578 2.45 -11.02 42.32
C PRO A 578 2.11 -10.90 40.83
N ILE A 579 2.59 -9.85 40.18
CA ILE A 579 2.48 -9.66 38.73
C ILE A 579 3.86 -9.70 38.08
N PRO A 580 4.00 -10.19 36.84
CA PRO A 580 5.25 -10.03 36.09
C PRO A 580 5.54 -8.54 35.88
N LEU A 581 6.80 -8.13 35.93
CA LEU A 581 7.20 -6.76 35.61
C LEU A 581 7.08 -6.54 34.09
N PRO A 582 6.39 -5.49 33.60
CA PRO A 582 6.27 -5.23 32.17
C PRO A 582 7.61 -5.20 31.43
N LEU A 583 8.60 -4.53 32.02
CA LEU A 583 9.96 -4.40 31.48
C LEU A 583 10.69 -5.75 31.35
N GLU A 584 10.48 -6.65 32.32
CA GLU A 584 11.17 -7.93 32.41
C GLU A 584 10.23 -9.01 32.98
N PRO A 585 9.52 -9.77 32.13
CA PRO A 585 8.46 -10.70 32.55
C PRO A 585 8.93 -11.86 33.43
N GLN A 586 10.23 -12.12 33.47
CA GLN A 586 10.83 -13.16 34.31
C GLN A 586 10.82 -12.77 35.80
N ILE A 587 10.78 -11.47 36.10
CA ILE A 587 10.73 -10.95 37.47
C ILE A 587 9.27 -10.71 37.86
N LYS A 588 8.80 -11.36 38.94
CA LYS A 588 7.50 -11.09 39.54
C LYS A 588 7.63 -10.10 40.68
N ILE A 589 6.81 -9.06 40.67
CA ILE A 589 6.82 -7.97 41.64
C ILE A 589 5.60 -8.02 42.56
N ARG A 590 5.79 -7.68 43.84
CA ARG A 590 4.75 -7.57 44.87
C ARG A 590 4.40 -6.14 45.26
N GLY A 591 5.10 -5.15 44.71
CA GLY A 591 4.81 -3.74 44.96
C GLY A 591 6.05 -2.86 44.89
N ILE A 592 5.86 -1.58 45.18
CA ILE A 592 6.89 -0.54 45.18
C ILE A 592 7.23 -0.17 46.62
N ILE A 593 8.52 0.00 46.95
CA ILE A 593 8.96 0.45 48.27
C ILE A 593 8.86 1.98 48.35
N PRO A 594 7.89 2.56 49.11
CA PRO A 594 7.59 3.99 49.05
C PRO A 594 8.78 4.87 49.45
N GLU A 595 9.48 4.51 50.53
CA GLU A 595 10.57 5.29 51.14
C GLU A 595 11.77 5.50 50.19
N THR A 596 11.97 4.57 49.26
CA THR A 596 13.09 4.60 48.31
C THR A 596 12.78 5.38 47.03
N ALA A 597 11.51 5.74 46.81
CA ALA A 597 11.07 6.43 45.61
C ALA A 597 11.63 7.84 45.56
N THR A 598 12.27 8.21 44.44
CA THR A 598 12.91 9.52 44.26
C THR A 598 12.68 10.08 42.86
N LEU A 599 12.68 11.40 42.72
CA LEU A 599 12.57 12.08 41.42
C LEU A 599 13.95 12.57 40.95
N PHE A 600 14.28 12.31 39.68
CA PHE A 600 15.52 12.80 39.07
C PHE A 600 15.50 14.32 38.83
N LYS A 601 16.69 14.92 38.78
CA LYS A 601 16.89 16.34 38.43
C LYS A 601 16.88 16.53 36.90
N SER A 602 15.72 16.30 36.29
CA SER A 602 15.49 16.48 34.84
C SER A 602 14.19 17.25 34.61
N ALA A 603 14.01 17.84 33.41
CA ALA A 603 12.85 18.67 33.05
C ALA A 603 11.52 17.92 33.25
N LEU A 604 11.45 16.65 32.85
CA LEU A 604 10.26 15.81 32.99
C LEU A 604 10.18 15.06 34.33
N MET A 605 11.17 15.25 35.23
CA MET A 605 11.26 14.63 36.56
C MET A 605 10.84 13.15 36.59
N PRO A 606 11.56 12.26 35.88
CA PRO A 606 11.25 10.84 35.92
C PRO A 606 11.44 10.27 37.34
N ALA A 607 10.68 9.23 37.66
CA ALA A 607 10.68 8.61 38.98
C ALA A 607 11.59 7.37 39.01
N LYS A 608 12.52 7.33 39.96
CA LYS A 608 13.23 6.11 40.35
C LYS A 608 12.37 5.37 41.37
N LEU A 609 11.97 4.16 41.03
CA LEU A 609 11.12 3.28 41.84
C LEU A 609 11.87 1.98 42.09
N ILE A 610 11.87 1.49 43.34
CA ILE A 610 12.43 0.18 43.67
C ILE A 610 11.27 -0.78 43.89
N PHE A 611 11.22 -1.81 43.06
CA PHE A 611 10.24 -2.87 43.13
C PHE A 611 10.72 -3.98 44.06
N LYS A 612 9.81 -4.50 44.88
CA LYS A 612 10.04 -5.70 45.69
C LYS A 612 9.64 -6.92 44.88
N ALA A 613 10.60 -7.76 44.52
CA ALA A 613 10.35 -9.01 43.83
C ALA A 613 9.79 -10.08 44.78
N GLU A 614 9.20 -11.13 44.21
CA GLU A 614 8.61 -12.25 44.97
C GLU A 614 9.64 -13.02 45.79
N ASP A 615 10.87 -13.13 45.30
CA ASP A 615 12.03 -13.73 45.96
C ASP A 615 12.67 -12.82 47.03
N GLY A 616 12.16 -11.60 47.19
CA GLY A 616 12.70 -10.59 48.11
C GLY A 616 13.80 -9.70 47.49
N ALA A 617 14.20 -9.92 46.24
CA ALA A 617 15.15 -9.06 45.55
C ALA A 617 14.57 -7.66 45.32
N MET A 618 15.45 -6.66 45.27
CA MET A 618 15.10 -5.28 44.97
C MET A 618 15.45 -4.96 43.52
N TYR A 619 14.46 -4.54 42.73
CA TYR A 619 14.65 -4.24 41.31
C TYR A 619 14.42 -2.74 41.03
N PRO A 620 15.49 -1.94 40.82
CA PRO A 620 15.36 -0.52 40.58
C PRO A 620 14.99 -0.24 39.11
N VAL A 621 13.99 0.62 38.90
CA VAL A 621 13.45 0.97 37.59
C VAL A 621 13.19 2.48 37.53
N ILE A 622 13.39 3.06 36.36
CA ILE A 622 13.00 4.44 36.06
C ILE A 622 11.66 4.41 35.33
N PHE A 623 10.68 5.13 35.85
CA PHE A 623 9.41 5.38 35.16
C PHE A 623 9.39 6.81 34.63
N LYS A 624 9.23 6.96 33.32
CA LYS A 624 9.09 8.25 32.64
C LYS A 624 7.62 8.51 32.29
N HIS A 625 7.15 9.74 32.53
CA HIS A 625 5.83 10.22 32.12
C HIS A 625 5.95 11.59 31.44
N GLY A 626 5.41 11.71 30.23
CA GLY A 626 5.52 12.85 29.32
C GLY A 626 6.56 12.69 28.21
N ASP A 627 7.10 11.49 27.97
CA ASP A 627 8.19 11.22 27.01
C ASP A 627 7.86 9.96 26.17
N ASP A 628 8.16 9.97 24.87
CA ASP A 628 7.94 8.82 23.97
C ASP A 628 9.21 7.96 23.88
N LEU A 629 9.19 6.81 24.55
CA LEU A 629 10.35 5.92 24.66
C LEU A 629 10.52 4.95 23.48
N ARG A 630 9.69 5.03 22.42
CA ARG A 630 9.80 4.09 21.29
C ARG A 630 11.11 4.22 20.53
N GLN A 631 11.67 5.44 20.43
CA GLN A 631 12.97 5.66 19.80
C GLN A 631 14.10 5.02 20.61
N ASP A 632 14.19 5.33 21.91
CA ASP A 632 15.15 4.69 22.83
C ASP A 632 15.05 3.17 22.79
N GLN A 633 13.83 2.64 22.80
CA GLN A 633 13.57 1.20 22.73
C GLN A 633 14.11 0.58 21.44
N LEU A 634 13.87 1.21 20.28
CA LEU A 634 14.39 0.72 19.00
C LEU A 634 15.93 0.75 18.97
N ILE A 635 16.55 1.83 19.44
CA ILE A 635 18.01 1.96 19.47
C ILE A 635 18.63 0.89 20.37
N LEU A 636 18.10 0.66 21.56
CA LEU A 636 18.63 -0.35 22.48
C LEU A 636 18.38 -1.78 21.99
N GLN A 637 17.29 -2.01 21.25
CA GLN A 637 17.07 -3.29 20.56
C GLN A 637 18.14 -3.52 19.49
N ILE A 638 18.48 -2.51 18.70
CA ILE A 638 19.56 -2.59 17.69
C ILE A 638 20.91 -2.86 18.36
N ILE A 639 21.25 -2.14 19.43
CA ILE A 639 22.50 -2.36 20.17
C ILE A 639 22.55 -3.79 20.74
N SER A 640 21.44 -4.29 21.29
CA SER A 640 21.36 -5.66 21.82
C SER A 640 21.53 -6.71 20.73
N LEU A 641 20.95 -6.47 19.54
CA LEU A 641 21.13 -7.33 18.37
C LEU A 641 22.58 -7.30 17.88
N MET A 642 23.20 -6.12 17.79
CA MET A 642 24.61 -5.97 17.43
C MET A 642 25.52 -6.72 18.40
N ASP A 643 25.32 -6.58 19.72
CA ASP A 643 26.09 -7.29 20.74
C ASP A 643 25.97 -8.81 20.56
N LYS A 644 24.76 -9.34 20.32
CA LYS A 644 24.59 -10.78 20.07
C LYS A 644 25.29 -11.25 18.79
N LEU A 645 25.18 -10.50 17.69
CA LEU A 645 25.85 -10.84 16.43
C LEU A 645 27.37 -10.84 16.58
N LEU A 646 27.93 -9.87 17.30
CA LEU A 646 29.37 -9.78 17.54
C LEU A 646 29.85 -10.92 18.45
N ARG A 647 29.08 -11.26 19.49
CA ARG A 647 29.36 -12.43 20.34
C ARG A 647 29.33 -13.74 19.56
N LYS A 648 28.46 -13.88 18.56
CA LYS A 648 28.39 -15.07 17.67
C LYS A 648 29.68 -15.22 16.84
N GLU A 649 30.32 -14.12 16.48
CA GLU A 649 31.64 -14.07 15.84
C GLU A 649 32.80 -14.11 16.85
N ASN A 650 32.53 -14.47 18.11
CA ASN A 650 33.49 -14.50 19.23
C ASN A 650 34.12 -13.14 19.59
N LEU A 651 33.42 -12.04 19.30
CA LEU A 651 33.82 -10.69 19.67
C LEU A 651 32.91 -10.16 20.79
N ASP A 652 33.39 -10.24 22.04
CA ASP A 652 32.68 -9.71 23.21
C ASP A 652 33.14 -8.27 23.53
N LEU A 653 32.33 -7.30 23.14
CA LEU A 653 32.59 -5.88 23.36
C LEU A 653 32.19 -5.39 24.75
N LYS A 654 31.70 -6.28 25.62
CA LYS A 654 31.28 -5.96 27.00
C LYS A 654 30.19 -4.87 27.09
N LEU A 655 29.41 -4.70 26.03
CA LEU A 655 28.28 -3.77 26.01
C LEU A 655 27.23 -4.20 27.04
N THR A 656 26.67 -3.24 27.77
CA THR A 656 25.58 -3.47 28.72
C THR A 656 24.32 -2.70 28.30
N PRO A 657 23.61 -3.14 27.24
CA PRO A 657 22.38 -2.49 26.81
C PRO A 657 21.32 -2.63 27.90
N TYR A 658 20.90 -1.51 28.48
CA TYR A 658 19.85 -1.49 29.49
C TYR A 658 18.47 -1.65 28.83
N LYS A 659 17.52 -2.24 29.57
CA LYS A 659 16.19 -2.51 29.03
C LYS A 659 15.31 -1.26 29.02
N VAL A 660 14.52 -1.09 27.96
CA VAL A 660 13.52 -0.03 27.82
C VAL A 660 12.22 -0.63 27.27
N LEU A 661 11.09 -0.20 27.82
CA LEU A 661 9.77 -0.57 27.34
C LEU A 661 8.84 0.65 27.36
N ALA A 662 8.40 1.08 26.18
CA ALA A 662 7.28 1.98 26.03
C ALA A 662 5.98 1.25 26.39
N THR A 663 5.20 1.82 27.31
CA THR A 663 3.86 1.31 27.66
C THR A 663 2.74 2.20 27.14
N SER A 664 3.09 3.37 26.60
CA SER A 664 2.24 4.34 25.91
C SER A 664 3.12 5.20 25.01
N THR A 665 2.49 6.02 24.19
CA THR A 665 3.12 7.14 23.47
C THR A 665 3.64 8.26 24.39
N LYS A 666 3.24 8.27 25.67
CA LYS A 666 3.62 9.32 26.63
C LYS A 666 4.34 8.77 27.87
N HIS A 667 4.51 7.47 28.04
CA HIS A 667 5.18 6.92 29.21
C HIS A 667 5.77 5.53 28.99
N GLY A 668 6.70 5.15 29.87
CA GLY A 668 7.27 3.82 29.88
C GLY A 668 8.33 3.61 30.96
N PHE A 669 8.94 2.42 30.92
CA PHE A 669 9.90 1.95 31.89
C PHE A 669 11.31 1.88 31.28
N MET A 670 12.32 2.18 32.09
CA MET A 670 13.72 1.96 31.77
C MET A 670 14.40 1.27 32.95
N GLN A 671 15.29 0.33 32.67
CA GLN A 671 16.11 -0.29 33.70
C GLN A 671 17.04 0.75 34.32
N PHE A 672 17.08 0.80 35.65
CA PHE A 672 18.04 1.67 36.32
C PHE A 672 19.40 0.97 36.39
N VAL A 673 20.40 1.53 35.72
CA VAL A 673 21.80 1.11 35.86
C VAL A 673 22.48 2.05 36.84
N GLN A 674 23.12 1.49 37.86
CA GLN A 674 23.90 2.27 38.82
C GLN A 674 25.15 2.81 38.10
N SER A 675 25.15 4.11 37.81
CA SER A 675 26.22 4.77 37.07
C SER A 675 26.52 6.17 37.63
N VAL A 676 27.72 6.66 37.33
CA VAL A 676 28.15 8.03 37.64
C VAL A 676 28.41 8.75 36.32
N PRO A 677 27.81 9.92 36.06
CA PRO A 677 28.05 10.67 34.82
C PRO A 677 29.52 11.06 34.68
N VAL A 678 30.07 10.94 33.45
CA VAL A 678 31.48 11.31 33.17
C VAL A 678 31.79 12.75 33.57
N ALA A 679 30.85 13.69 33.40
CA ALA A 679 31.03 15.07 33.83
C ALA A 679 31.26 15.21 35.35
N GLU A 680 30.59 14.38 36.16
CA GLU A 680 30.77 14.38 37.61
C GLU A 680 32.12 13.75 38.01
N VAL A 681 32.53 12.69 37.32
CA VAL A 681 33.85 12.07 37.48
C VAL A 681 34.96 13.08 37.18
N LEU A 682 34.86 13.82 36.08
CA LEU A 682 35.85 14.84 35.72
C LEU A 682 35.88 16.01 36.72
N ALA A 683 34.74 16.39 37.28
CA ALA A 683 34.67 17.46 38.27
C ALA A 683 35.25 17.06 39.64
N THR A 684 35.11 15.79 40.04
CA THR A 684 35.51 15.29 41.37
C THR A 684 36.93 14.72 41.40
N GLU A 685 37.31 13.94 40.39
CA GLU A 685 38.58 13.21 40.35
C GLU A 685 39.56 13.76 39.28
N GLY A 686 39.14 14.78 38.51
CA GLY A 686 39.93 15.45 37.47
C GLY A 686 40.07 14.67 36.15
N ASN A 687 40.28 13.35 36.23
CA ASN A 687 40.37 12.47 35.06
C ASN A 687 39.84 11.06 35.35
N ILE A 688 39.49 10.32 34.28
CA ILE A 688 38.90 8.97 34.37
C ILE A 688 39.88 7.95 34.97
N GLN A 689 41.18 8.08 34.71
CA GLN A 689 42.20 7.16 35.25
C GLN A 689 42.29 7.23 36.78
N SER A 690 42.23 8.44 37.36
CA SER A 690 42.21 8.65 38.81
C SER A 690 40.97 8.00 39.43
N PHE A 691 39.82 8.13 38.78
CA PHE A 691 38.57 7.50 39.22
C PHE A 691 38.70 5.97 39.25
N PHE A 692 39.22 5.36 38.18
CA PHE A 692 39.44 3.91 38.15
C PHE A 692 40.48 3.43 39.16
N ARG A 693 41.57 4.18 39.38
CA ARG A 693 42.58 3.81 40.39
C ARG A 693 42.00 3.80 41.80
N LYS A 694 41.04 4.68 42.09
CA LYS A 694 40.37 4.76 43.39
C LYS A 694 39.37 3.63 43.62
N HIS A 695 38.61 3.25 42.58
CA HIS A 695 37.53 2.26 42.70
C HIS A 695 37.96 0.82 42.40
N ALA A 696 39.00 0.63 41.59
CA ALA A 696 39.53 -0.68 41.22
C ALA A 696 41.08 -0.69 41.19
N PRO A 697 41.75 -0.46 42.35
CA PRO A 697 43.20 -0.47 42.42
C PRO A 697 43.78 -1.86 42.18
N SER A 698 44.90 -1.94 41.44
CA SER A 698 45.68 -3.16 41.29
C SER A 698 47.16 -2.84 41.11
N GLU A 699 48.01 -3.38 41.99
CA GLU A 699 49.47 -3.18 41.93
C GLU A 699 50.12 -3.81 40.70
N LYS A 700 49.52 -4.87 40.15
CA LYS A 700 50.02 -5.60 38.97
C LYS A 700 49.39 -5.14 37.66
N GLY A 701 48.42 -4.23 37.72
CA GLY A 701 47.67 -3.78 36.57
C GLY A 701 48.23 -2.49 35.95
N PRO A 702 47.93 -2.22 34.66
CA PRO A 702 48.40 -1.02 33.99
C PRO A 702 47.91 0.24 34.71
N TYR A 703 48.81 1.22 34.91
CA TYR A 703 48.53 2.49 35.59
C TYR A 703 48.03 2.37 37.05
N GLY A 704 48.22 1.21 37.69
CA GLY A 704 47.74 0.91 39.05
C GLY A 704 46.25 0.55 39.12
N ILE A 705 45.66 0.17 37.98
CA ILE A 705 44.22 -0.13 37.82
C ILE A 705 44.07 -1.61 37.46
N SER A 706 43.00 -2.26 37.92
CA SER A 706 42.66 -3.62 37.50
C SER A 706 42.65 -3.77 35.97
N SER A 707 43.38 -4.78 35.46
CA SER A 707 43.46 -5.06 34.02
C SER A 707 42.09 -5.39 33.42
N GLU A 708 41.21 -6.04 34.18
CA GLU A 708 39.85 -6.40 33.74
C GLU A 708 38.97 -5.15 33.52
N VAL A 709 39.09 -4.15 34.39
CA VAL A 709 38.34 -2.88 34.28
C VAL A 709 38.84 -2.08 33.09
N MET A 710 40.15 -2.04 32.88
CA MET A 710 40.74 -1.35 31.73
C MET A 710 40.37 -2.03 30.41
N ASP A 711 40.37 -3.36 30.36
CA ASP A 711 39.94 -4.14 29.20
C ASP A 711 38.45 -3.89 28.91
N THR A 712 37.60 -3.97 29.93
CA THR A 712 36.16 -3.68 29.81
C THR A 712 35.91 -2.27 29.28
N TYR A 713 36.60 -1.26 29.83
CA TYR A 713 36.49 0.12 29.36
C TYR A 713 36.92 0.28 27.89
N LEU A 714 38.01 -0.37 27.47
CA LEU A 714 38.49 -0.30 26.09
C LEU A 714 37.57 -1.04 25.12
N CYS A 715 37.01 -2.18 25.52
CA CYS A 715 36.06 -2.96 24.75
C CYS A 715 34.71 -2.26 24.59
N ASP A 716 34.25 -1.54 25.61
CA ASP A 716 32.97 -0.81 25.60
C ASP A 716 33.06 0.55 24.87
N VAL A 717 34.17 1.28 24.98
CA VAL A 717 34.29 2.62 24.38
C VAL A 717 34.58 2.60 22.88
N LYS A 718 35.39 1.64 22.40
CA LYS A 718 35.75 1.56 20.97
C LYS A 718 34.54 1.44 20.03
N PRO A 719 33.53 0.60 20.30
CA PRO A 719 32.35 0.43 19.45
C PRO A 719 31.40 1.62 19.52
N ILE A 720 31.28 2.28 20.67
CA ILE A 720 30.41 3.47 20.85
C ILE A 720 30.97 4.68 20.07
N SER A 721 32.26 4.67 19.73
CA SER A 721 32.96 5.76 19.03
C SER A 721 32.89 5.68 17.49
N PHE A 722 32.43 4.55 16.94
CA PHE A 722 32.19 4.33 15.51
C PHE A 722 30.70 4.39 15.21
#